data_AF-A0A9E3DPN5-F1
#
_entry.id   AF-A0A9E3DPN5-F1
#
_cell.length_a   1.000
_cell.length_b   1.000
_cell.length_c   1.000
_cell.angle_alpha   90.00
_cell.angle_beta   90.00
_cell.angle_gamma   90.00
#
_symmetry.space_group_name_H-M   'P 1'
#
loop_
_entity.id
_entity.type
_entity.pdbx_description
1 polymer ?
#
loop_
_entity_poly.entity_id
_entity_poly.type
_entity_poly.pdbx_seq_one_letter_code
_entity_poly.pdbx_strand_id
1 'polypeptide(L)'
;TRYETETGLRLRDLSTGEDRWLKYPIQRDDQESRATRDVLPSYAFTPDSKELVVFFGGKINRLQVATGESRVVPFLAHVSLDLGQHLKFESKVDQGPVKARLTQEPAISPDGKRLAFSALTHLYVMNIPGGTPARISQTDTREYEPAWSPDGDYLAYVSWSPSGGRVWKWSTSGRFQPQMVTQTPGYYQNPVWTPDGSKIVALRTSISNRQEALGGFGDQAGMDVVWIPKEGGEPRLIVPSRGAGKPHFTTENDRVYVYGRQGLQSFRFDGTDRRTHLKVVGKSQGPGEEPPPATDVRMSPNGHQALALVVNQLYLIDVPSAGGEAPTVNIATPSVPIKRLTDIGADSFNWADGGKTITWSLGSSFFRQPLSTVVFDTPAESSNTEGAQAAPPPKAPAEKKYEEFAVDIEAPRATPQGSIVLQGARIITMVGDEVIPDGEVVITDNRIVSVGKRGTAKAPAGAKVIDVKGATVMPGIVDVHAHWTEIRRNVLDLDSWPFLANLAFGVTTGRDPQTSRPDTFAYQDLIDMGELPGPRAFSTGPGIFSDTDFQSLDEARNVVSRYKKYYRTNTVKSYVVGNRKQREWMVMACLENGIMPTTEGALDLKLDLTHAIDGFSGNEHALPIVPLYKDVVETYAKSGIFYTPTLLVAYGGPWAENYFYETTEVHDDPKMRRFMPHNVLDAKSLRRPWFRKEEHVFPKLAASAAKVVHDGGKVCIGGHGQIQGIQCHWEMWALQSGGLSNHEVLRAATRDGAEAIGYLQDLGTLESGKLADLLVLNKDPLQDIRNTTSLRYVMKNGVLYEADTLNEVWPHEKPLPEMWWWKDKPQTSRPQ
;
A
#
# COMPACT_ATOMS: atom_id res chain seq x y z
N THR A 1 19.81 -17.90 -26.93
CA THR A 1 18.63 -17.90 -27.82
C THR A 1 17.60 -18.86 -27.26
N ARG A 2 16.36 -18.85 -27.77
CA ARG A 2 15.31 -19.76 -27.34
C ARG A 2 14.72 -20.52 -28.52
N TYR A 3 14.30 -21.75 -28.25
CA TYR A 3 13.42 -22.53 -29.12
C TYR A 3 12.28 -23.02 -28.23
N GLU A 4 11.06 -22.63 -28.56
CA GLU A 4 9.91 -22.72 -27.66
C GLU A 4 10.24 -22.01 -26.33
N THR A 5 9.97 -22.65 -25.19
CA THR A 5 10.14 -22.07 -23.84
C THR A 5 11.52 -22.30 -23.22
N GLU A 6 12.43 -22.93 -23.97
CA GLU A 6 13.71 -23.39 -23.43
C GLU A 6 14.88 -22.61 -24.03
N THR A 7 15.87 -22.31 -23.19
CA THR A 7 17.09 -21.60 -23.57
C THR A 7 18.09 -22.58 -24.19
N GLY A 8 18.78 -22.14 -25.25
CA GLY A 8 19.88 -22.88 -25.87
C GLY A 8 21.05 -21.99 -26.28
N LEU A 9 22.21 -22.63 -26.40
CA LEU A 9 23.43 -22.05 -26.96
C LEU A 9 23.50 -22.34 -28.46
N ARG A 10 23.75 -21.31 -29.27
CA ARG A 10 24.05 -21.46 -30.70
C ARG A 10 25.47 -20.99 -30.99
N LEU A 11 26.10 -21.66 -31.93
CA LEU A 11 27.39 -21.28 -32.50
C LEU A 11 27.14 -20.70 -33.90
N ARG A 12 27.64 -19.49 -34.13
CA ARG A 12 27.63 -18.82 -35.45
C ARG A 12 28.99 -18.96 -36.11
N ASP A 13 29.02 -19.47 -37.33
CA ASP A 13 30.18 -19.33 -38.19
C ASP A 13 30.23 -17.89 -38.73
N LEU A 14 31.30 -17.16 -38.43
CA LEU A 14 31.42 -15.74 -38.83
C LEU A 14 31.74 -15.55 -40.32
N SER A 15 32.22 -16.60 -41.01
CA SER A 15 32.55 -16.55 -42.43
C SER A 15 31.33 -16.84 -43.31
N THR A 16 30.50 -17.80 -42.91
CA THR A 16 29.29 -18.18 -43.66
C THR A 16 28.01 -17.52 -43.13
N GLY A 17 28.03 -17.08 -41.86
CA GLY A 17 26.84 -16.58 -41.16
C GLY A 17 25.90 -17.69 -40.68
N GLU A 18 26.25 -18.96 -40.87
CA GLU A 18 25.38 -20.08 -40.49
C GLU A 18 25.38 -20.32 -38.97
N ASP A 19 24.19 -20.60 -38.43
CA ASP A 19 23.99 -20.90 -37.00
C ASP A 19 23.62 -22.36 -36.77
N ARG A 20 24.33 -23.05 -35.88
CA ARG A 20 23.93 -24.38 -35.38
C ARG A 20 23.76 -24.42 -33.88
N TRP A 21 22.97 -25.38 -33.39
CA TRP A 21 22.85 -25.65 -31.96
C TRP A 21 24.18 -26.19 -31.42
N LEU A 22 24.64 -25.59 -30.32
CA LEU A 22 25.80 -26.06 -29.57
C LEU A 22 25.34 -26.87 -28.34
N LYS A 23 24.31 -26.40 -27.65
CA LYS A 23 23.67 -27.12 -26.53
C LYS A 23 22.23 -26.68 -26.37
N TYR A 24 21.32 -27.64 -26.27
CA TYR A 24 19.90 -27.41 -26.01
C TYR A 24 19.28 -28.63 -25.32
N PRO A 25 18.39 -28.45 -24.33
CA PRO A 25 18.18 -27.20 -23.59
C PRO A 25 19.32 -26.93 -22.59
N ILE A 26 19.43 -25.69 -22.13
CA ILE A 26 20.16 -25.30 -20.93
C ILE A 26 19.21 -24.59 -19.95
N GLN A 27 19.70 -24.19 -18.78
CA GLN A 27 18.89 -23.44 -17.80
C GLN A 27 18.25 -22.19 -18.43
N ARG A 28 16.99 -21.90 -18.05
CA ARG A 28 16.29 -20.66 -18.41
C ARG A 28 17.13 -19.46 -17.99
N ASP A 29 17.44 -18.62 -18.97
CA ASP A 29 18.22 -17.41 -18.79
C ASP A 29 17.44 -16.27 -18.10
N ASP A 30 18.16 -15.21 -17.73
CA ASP A 30 17.62 -14.01 -17.08
C ASP A 30 17.14 -12.95 -18.11
N GLN A 31 16.85 -13.33 -19.37
CA GLN A 31 16.45 -12.37 -20.44
C GLN A 31 15.08 -11.74 -20.22
N GLU A 32 14.17 -12.43 -19.52
CA GLU A 32 12.83 -11.93 -19.19
C GLU A 32 12.78 -11.16 -17.87
N SER A 33 13.96 -10.73 -17.43
CA SER A 33 14.22 -10.02 -16.18
C SER A 33 15.25 -8.90 -16.50
N ARG A 34 15.91 -8.33 -15.50
CA ARG A 34 16.89 -7.25 -15.69
C ARG A 34 18.26 -7.73 -16.20
N ALA A 35 18.48 -9.03 -16.34
CA ALA A 35 19.74 -9.63 -16.77
C ALA A 35 20.95 -9.15 -15.95
N THR A 36 20.81 -9.01 -14.61
CA THR A 36 21.83 -8.34 -13.76
C THR A 36 23.12 -9.15 -13.58
N ARG A 37 23.18 -10.38 -14.10
CA ARG A 37 24.31 -11.32 -14.03
C ARG A 37 24.86 -11.73 -15.40
N ASP A 38 24.70 -10.86 -16.40
CA ASP A 38 24.65 -11.26 -17.80
C ASP A 38 23.48 -12.23 -18.05
N VAL A 39 23.05 -12.35 -19.30
CA VAL A 39 21.93 -13.23 -19.70
C VAL A 39 22.17 -14.69 -19.28
N LEU A 40 23.41 -15.15 -19.35
CA LEU A 40 23.89 -16.42 -18.80
C LEU A 40 25.08 -16.11 -17.89
N PRO A 41 25.31 -16.87 -16.80
CA PRO A 41 26.50 -16.68 -15.99
C PRO A 41 27.75 -16.78 -16.87
N SER A 42 28.75 -15.94 -16.59
CA SER A 42 29.92 -15.73 -17.45
C SER A 42 30.51 -17.05 -17.98
N TYR A 43 30.85 -17.05 -19.27
CA TYR A 43 31.46 -18.17 -19.96
C TYR A 43 32.84 -17.79 -20.51
N ALA A 44 33.69 -18.78 -20.76
CA ALA A 44 35.00 -18.56 -21.38
C ALA A 44 35.35 -19.70 -22.33
N PHE A 45 35.92 -19.39 -23.49
CA PHE A 45 36.55 -20.41 -24.33
C PHE A 45 37.88 -20.83 -23.70
N THR A 46 38.25 -22.10 -23.88
CA THR A 46 39.61 -22.56 -23.59
C THR A 46 40.61 -21.85 -24.53
N PRO A 47 41.90 -21.74 -24.16
CA PRO A 47 42.90 -21.05 -25.00
C PRO A 47 43.03 -21.62 -26.42
N ASP A 48 42.73 -22.91 -26.61
CA ASP A 48 42.72 -23.58 -27.92
C ASP A 48 41.38 -23.45 -28.67
N SER A 49 40.40 -22.73 -28.10
CA SER A 49 39.04 -22.54 -28.62
C SER A 49 38.25 -23.84 -28.87
N LYS A 50 38.71 -24.99 -28.36
CA LYS A 50 38.03 -26.28 -28.58
C LYS A 50 36.88 -26.51 -27.63
N GLU A 51 36.87 -25.84 -26.48
CA GLU A 51 35.82 -26.01 -25.47
C GLU A 51 35.37 -24.66 -24.89
N LEU A 52 34.13 -24.64 -24.44
CA LEU A 52 33.49 -23.55 -23.72
C LEU A 52 33.30 -23.97 -22.27
N VAL A 53 33.84 -23.20 -21.32
CA VAL A 53 33.54 -23.31 -19.89
C VAL A 53 32.33 -22.44 -19.60
N VAL A 54 31.22 -23.05 -19.18
CA VAL A 54 29.94 -22.37 -19.00
C VAL A 54 29.14 -22.99 -17.86
N PHE A 55 28.34 -22.18 -17.15
CA PHE A 55 27.45 -22.66 -16.10
C PHE A 55 26.05 -23.00 -16.65
N PHE A 56 25.57 -24.20 -16.34
CA PHE A 56 24.16 -24.58 -16.50
C PHE A 56 23.87 -25.84 -15.67
N GLY A 57 22.60 -26.05 -15.31
CA GLY A 57 22.19 -27.21 -14.50
C GLY A 57 22.79 -27.21 -13.08
N GLY A 58 23.16 -26.04 -12.55
CA GLY A 58 23.75 -25.90 -11.21
C GLY A 58 25.21 -26.35 -11.15
N LYS A 59 25.87 -26.48 -12.30
CA LYS A 59 27.23 -27.00 -12.45
C LYS A 59 28.04 -26.13 -13.42
N ILE A 60 29.36 -26.14 -13.24
CA ILE A 60 30.30 -25.67 -14.26
C ILE A 60 30.51 -26.82 -15.24
N ASN A 61 30.37 -26.53 -16.53
CA ASN A 61 30.47 -27.51 -17.60
C ASN A 61 31.58 -27.11 -18.58
N ARG A 62 32.35 -28.08 -19.07
CA ARG A 62 33.17 -27.95 -20.28
C ARG A 62 32.40 -28.52 -21.45
N LEU A 63 32.13 -27.68 -22.45
CA LEU A 63 31.32 -27.99 -23.62
C LEU A 63 32.21 -27.95 -24.87
N GLN A 64 32.39 -29.08 -25.53
CA GLN A 64 33.18 -29.15 -26.77
C GLN A 64 32.50 -28.35 -27.88
N VAL A 65 33.23 -27.42 -28.48
CA VAL A 65 32.70 -26.53 -29.54
C VAL A 65 32.34 -27.34 -30.77
N ALA A 66 33.18 -28.30 -31.18
CA ALA A 66 32.96 -29.10 -32.38
C ALA A 66 31.72 -29.99 -32.29
N THR A 67 31.52 -30.67 -31.16
CA THR A 67 30.50 -31.73 -31.03
C THR A 67 29.27 -31.32 -30.21
N GLY A 68 29.38 -30.31 -29.35
CA GLY A 68 28.35 -29.98 -28.35
C GLY A 68 28.32 -30.94 -27.15
N GLU A 69 29.27 -31.88 -27.07
CA GLU A 69 29.40 -32.77 -25.91
C GLU A 69 29.81 -31.99 -24.66
N SER A 70 29.23 -32.33 -23.52
CA SER A 70 29.48 -31.63 -22.27
C SER A 70 29.90 -32.58 -21.16
N ARG A 71 30.88 -32.15 -20.35
CA ARG A 71 31.24 -32.80 -19.10
C ARG A 71 31.23 -31.79 -17.94
N VAL A 72 30.73 -32.23 -16.80
CA VAL A 72 30.79 -31.45 -15.55
C VAL A 72 32.24 -31.31 -15.14
N VAL A 73 32.65 -30.09 -14.79
CA VAL A 73 33.90 -29.83 -14.08
C VAL A 73 33.62 -30.05 -12.59
N PRO A 74 34.16 -31.12 -11.96
CA PRO A 74 33.95 -31.35 -10.54
C PRO A 74 34.54 -30.19 -9.76
N PHE A 75 33.71 -29.55 -8.94
CA PHE A 75 34.15 -28.53 -8.00
C PHE A 75 33.35 -28.64 -6.72
N LEU A 76 34.00 -28.33 -5.60
CA LEU A 76 33.38 -28.15 -4.30
C LEU A 76 33.95 -26.86 -3.74
N ALA A 77 33.06 -25.97 -3.30
CA ALA A 77 33.43 -24.74 -2.62
C ALA A 77 32.78 -24.73 -1.23
N HIS A 78 33.58 -24.52 -0.19
CA HIS A 78 33.07 -24.22 1.14
C HIS A 78 32.86 -22.71 1.23
N VAL A 79 31.60 -22.30 1.35
CA VAL A 79 31.24 -20.90 1.47
C VAL A 79 30.86 -20.63 2.93
N SER A 80 31.56 -19.68 3.55
CA SER A 80 31.14 -19.08 4.81
C SER A 80 30.57 -17.71 4.48
N LEU A 81 29.33 -17.46 4.90
CA LEU A 81 28.60 -16.22 4.64
C LEU A 81 28.06 -15.69 5.96
N ASP A 82 28.49 -14.49 6.33
CA ASP A 82 27.94 -13.80 7.50
C ASP A 82 26.55 -13.27 7.15
N LEU A 83 25.60 -13.51 8.06
CA LEU A 83 24.23 -13.04 7.94
C LEU A 83 24.00 -11.92 8.97
N GLY A 84 23.34 -10.86 8.51
CA GLY A 84 22.83 -9.80 9.37
C GLY A 84 21.84 -10.35 10.39
N GLN A 85 21.62 -9.60 11.46
CA GLN A 85 20.64 -9.98 12.46
C GLN A 85 19.25 -10.06 11.81
N HIS A 86 18.57 -11.18 11.97
CA HIS A 86 17.19 -11.32 11.49
C HIS A 86 16.25 -10.44 12.32
N LEU A 87 15.67 -9.42 11.68
CA LEU A 87 14.70 -8.50 12.31
C LEU A 87 13.30 -9.13 12.37
N LYS A 88 13.03 -9.88 13.43
CA LYS A 88 11.70 -10.39 13.74
C LYS A 88 11.24 -9.87 15.10
N PHE A 89 10.14 -9.14 15.12
CA PHE A 89 9.55 -8.57 16.33
C PHE A 89 8.11 -9.04 16.50
N GLU A 90 7.78 -9.50 17.70
CA GLU A 90 6.43 -9.93 18.04
C GLU A 90 5.58 -8.73 18.44
N SER A 91 4.33 -8.73 18.01
CA SER A 91 3.32 -7.70 18.25
C SER A 91 1.98 -8.35 18.55
N LYS A 92 1.15 -7.66 19.33
CA LYS A 92 -0.22 -8.05 19.59
C LYS A 92 -1.18 -7.07 18.94
N VAL A 93 -2.33 -7.57 18.53
CA VAL A 93 -3.42 -6.72 18.03
C VAL A 93 -3.94 -5.91 19.20
N ASP A 94 -3.93 -4.58 19.07
CA ASP A 94 -4.42 -3.68 20.12
C ASP A 94 -5.88 -3.98 20.46
N GLN A 95 -6.18 -4.01 21.76
CA GLN A 95 -7.51 -4.27 22.32
C GLN A 95 -8.11 -3.03 23.02
N GLY A 96 -7.32 -1.96 23.17
CA GLY A 96 -7.80 -0.69 23.72
C GLY A 96 -8.64 0.11 22.71
N PRO A 97 -9.07 1.33 23.09
CA PRO A 97 -9.72 2.27 22.20
C PRO A 97 -8.93 2.48 20.90
N VAL A 98 -9.64 2.64 19.78
CA VAL A 98 -9.04 3.03 18.52
C VAL A 98 -8.57 4.47 18.64
N LYS A 99 -7.26 4.68 18.54
CA LYS A 99 -6.66 6.01 18.50
C LYS A 99 -6.44 6.40 17.04
N ALA A 100 -7.06 7.48 16.57
CA ALA A 100 -6.94 7.92 15.17
C ALA A 100 -5.46 8.13 14.79
N ARG A 101 -5.01 7.46 13.72
CA ARG A 101 -3.63 7.54 13.23
C ARG A 101 -3.36 8.79 12.42
N LEU A 102 -4.38 9.37 11.80
CA LEU A 102 -4.25 10.53 10.92
C LEU A 102 -5.14 11.69 11.38
N THR A 103 -4.60 12.90 11.22
CA THR A 103 -5.38 14.13 11.10
C THR A 103 -5.44 14.50 9.62
N GLN A 104 -6.59 14.30 8.99
CA GLN A 104 -6.77 14.54 7.55
C GLN A 104 -7.07 16.03 7.29
N GLU A 105 -6.26 16.63 6.42
CA GLU A 105 -6.37 18.02 5.96
C GLU A 105 -6.55 19.06 7.09
N PRO A 106 -5.64 19.11 8.08
CA PRO A 106 -5.73 20.09 9.16
C PRO A 106 -5.63 21.54 8.65
N ALA A 107 -6.43 22.42 9.24
CA ALA A 107 -6.50 23.84 8.92
C ALA A 107 -6.50 24.67 10.21
N ILE A 108 -5.55 25.61 10.30
CA ILE A 108 -5.46 26.56 11.42
C ILE A 108 -6.41 27.74 11.20
N SER A 109 -7.00 28.25 12.28
CA SER A 109 -7.84 29.44 12.24
C SER A 109 -7.03 30.69 11.90
N PRO A 110 -7.66 31.76 11.36
CA PRO A 110 -6.95 32.98 10.95
C PRO A 110 -6.22 33.70 12.09
N ASP A 111 -6.69 33.54 13.33
CA ASP A 111 -6.06 34.08 14.54
C ASP A 111 -4.93 33.19 15.09
N GLY A 112 -4.67 32.04 14.46
CA GLY A 112 -3.61 31.11 14.83
C GLY A 112 -3.83 30.33 16.14
N LYS A 113 -5.06 30.33 16.68
CA LYS A 113 -5.37 29.77 18.01
C LYS A 113 -6.14 28.44 18.00
N ARG A 114 -6.77 28.09 16.88
CA ARG A 114 -7.57 26.87 16.74
C ARG A 114 -7.11 26.04 15.56
N LEU A 115 -7.26 24.73 15.68
CA LEU A 115 -7.02 23.76 14.62
C LEU A 115 -8.34 23.04 14.30
N ALA A 116 -8.71 23.01 13.04
CA ALA A 116 -9.78 22.17 12.50
C ALA A 116 -9.18 21.03 11.70
N PHE A 117 -9.73 19.82 11.78
CA PHE A 117 -9.24 18.66 11.02
C PHE A 117 -10.33 17.59 10.91
N SER A 118 -10.15 16.66 9.98
CA SER A 118 -10.98 15.46 9.87
C SER A 118 -10.28 14.26 10.49
N ALA A 119 -11.00 13.46 11.26
CA ALA A 119 -10.54 12.18 11.78
C ALA A 119 -11.74 11.26 11.96
N LEU A 120 -11.58 9.96 11.68
CA LEU A 120 -12.67 8.97 11.84
C LEU A 120 -13.98 9.40 11.14
N THR A 121 -13.87 10.02 9.96
CA THR A 121 -14.98 10.58 9.15
C THR A 121 -15.76 11.75 9.74
N HIS A 122 -15.26 12.39 10.81
CA HIS A 122 -15.89 13.57 11.42
C HIS A 122 -14.93 14.74 11.52
N LEU A 123 -15.49 15.95 11.62
CA LEU A 123 -14.71 17.16 11.85
C LEU A 123 -14.61 17.53 13.32
N TYR A 124 -13.40 17.92 13.70
CA TYR A 124 -13.06 18.36 15.04
C TYR A 124 -12.43 19.74 15.01
N VAL A 125 -12.66 20.51 16.08
CA VAL A 125 -11.95 21.75 16.37
C VAL A 125 -11.33 21.66 17.76
N MET A 126 -10.10 22.13 17.91
CA MET A 126 -9.40 22.24 19.19
C MET A 126 -8.66 23.58 19.31
N ASN A 127 -8.46 24.04 20.54
CA ASN A 127 -7.49 25.11 20.82
C ASN A 127 -6.06 24.55 20.72
N ILE A 128 -5.10 25.38 20.30
CA ILE A 128 -3.69 24.99 20.21
C ILE A 128 -2.79 25.94 21.03
N PRO A 129 -1.70 25.44 21.64
CA PRO A 129 -1.29 24.04 21.66
C PRO A 129 -2.08 23.21 22.70
N GLY A 130 -2.36 21.94 22.38
CA GLY A 130 -2.78 20.93 23.36
C GLY A 130 -4.21 20.99 23.91
N GLY A 131 -5.14 21.71 23.28
CA GLY A 131 -6.56 21.68 23.67
C GLY A 131 -7.22 20.34 23.35
N THR A 132 -8.35 20.04 24.00
CA THR A 132 -9.14 18.84 23.69
C THR A 132 -9.95 19.04 22.40
N PRO A 133 -9.85 18.13 21.42
CA PRO A 133 -10.70 18.18 20.24
C PRO A 133 -12.18 17.96 20.55
N ALA A 134 -13.03 18.78 19.94
CA ALA A 134 -14.48 18.65 20.01
C ALA A 134 -15.07 18.54 18.61
N ARG A 135 -16.01 17.59 18.41
CA ARG A 135 -16.77 17.48 17.17
C ARG A 135 -17.57 18.76 16.90
N ILE A 136 -17.61 19.20 15.65
CA ILE A 136 -18.41 20.39 15.26
C ILE A 136 -19.89 20.07 15.09
N SER A 137 -20.24 18.80 14.85
CA SER A 137 -21.61 18.31 14.71
C SER A 137 -21.80 16.96 15.41
N GLN A 138 -23.05 16.68 15.81
CA GLN A 138 -23.47 15.40 16.38
C GLN A 138 -24.20 14.53 15.33
N THR A 139 -24.01 14.81 14.04
CA THR A 139 -24.70 14.09 12.96
C THR A 139 -23.90 12.86 12.52
N ASP A 140 -24.59 11.89 11.90
CA ASP A 140 -23.95 10.75 11.24
C ASP A 140 -23.43 11.11 9.83
N THR A 141 -23.55 12.38 9.43
CA THR A 141 -22.98 12.86 8.19
C THR A 141 -21.46 12.76 8.29
N ARG A 142 -20.84 12.22 7.25
CA ARG A 142 -19.38 12.16 7.14
C ARG A 142 -18.86 13.50 6.66
N GLU A 143 -17.82 14.01 7.31
CA GLU A 143 -17.34 15.39 7.16
C GLU A 143 -15.82 15.39 6.95
N TYR A 144 -15.35 16.13 5.93
CA TYR A 144 -13.95 16.12 5.50
C TYR A 144 -13.46 17.49 5.05
N GLU A 145 -12.13 17.62 4.99
CA GLU A 145 -11.38 18.70 4.35
C GLU A 145 -11.84 20.12 4.81
N PRO A 146 -11.65 20.45 6.10
CA PRO A 146 -12.12 21.72 6.66
C PRO A 146 -11.30 22.92 6.18
N ALA A 147 -11.95 24.08 6.05
CA ALA A 147 -11.30 25.34 5.71
C ALA A 147 -11.95 26.54 6.42
N TRP A 148 -11.15 27.32 7.13
CA TRP A 148 -11.61 28.51 7.84
C TRP A 148 -11.88 29.67 6.88
N SER A 149 -12.94 30.43 7.15
CA SER A 149 -13.15 31.73 6.52
C SER A 149 -12.09 32.73 7.01
N PRO A 150 -11.76 33.78 6.23
CA PRO A 150 -10.73 34.74 6.61
C PRO A 150 -11.04 35.51 7.91
N ASP A 151 -12.32 35.70 8.22
CA ASP A 151 -12.82 36.30 9.46
C ASP A 151 -12.79 35.35 10.68
N GLY A 152 -12.66 34.03 10.46
CA GLY A 152 -12.69 33.01 11.50
C GLY A 152 -14.09 32.71 12.05
N ASP A 153 -15.14 33.27 11.45
CA ASP A 153 -16.54 33.10 11.87
C ASP A 153 -17.16 31.80 11.34
N TYR A 154 -16.59 31.24 10.27
CA TYR A 154 -17.10 30.06 9.59
C TYR A 154 -16.02 29.02 9.30
N LEU A 155 -16.44 27.77 9.29
CA LEU A 155 -15.67 26.64 8.77
C LEU A 155 -16.43 26.03 7.59
N ALA A 156 -15.84 26.03 6.39
CA ALA A 156 -16.34 25.29 5.26
C ALA A 156 -15.82 23.85 5.27
N TYR A 157 -16.59 22.91 4.76
CA TYR A 157 -16.19 21.51 4.63
C TYR A 157 -17.01 20.77 3.58
N VAL A 158 -16.59 19.54 3.25
CA VAL A 158 -17.34 18.66 2.35
C VAL A 158 -17.91 17.45 3.08
N SER A 159 -19.08 17.00 2.64
CA SER A 159 -19.65 15.72 3.05
C SER A 159 -19.67 14.72 1.90
N TRP A 160 -19.74 13.43 2.21
CA TRP A 160 -19.87 12.38 1.19
C TRP A 160 -20.73 11.21 1.64
N SER A 161 -21.53 10.71 0.70
CA SER A 161 -22.28 9.46 0.78
C SER A 161 -22.48 8.91 -0.64
N PRO A 162 -22.91 7.65 -0.82
CA PRO A 162 -23.25 7.12 -2.15
C PRO A 162 -24.36 7.88 -2.87
N SER A 163 -25.21 8.62 -2.13
CA SER A 163 -26.24 9.51 -2.70
C SER A 163 -25.72 10.89 -3.12
N GLY A 164 -24.41 11.14 -2.91
CA GLY A 164 -23.71 12.37 -3.24
C GLY A 164 -23.28 13.18 -2.02
N GLY A 165 -22.27 14.01 -2.26
CA GLY A 165 -21.72 14.97 -1.31
C GLY A 165 -22.27 16.38 -1.49
N ARG A 166 -21.85 17.28 -0.59
CA ARG A 166 -22.18 18.71 -0.56
C ARG A 166 -21.04 19.52 0.06
N VAL A 167 -20.99 20.81 -0.24
CA VAL A 167 -20.23 21.79 0.55
C VAL A 167 -21.14 22.37 1.64
N TRP A 168 -20.60 22.44 2.85
CA TRP A 168 -21.26 22.97 4.04
C TRP A 168 -20.45 24.12 4.63
N LYS A 169 -21.11 24.96 5.43
CA LYS A 169 -20.47 25.92 6.34
C LYS A 169 -21.03 25.77 7.76
N TRP A 170 -20.17 25.86 8.76
CA TRP A 170 -20.52 25.81 10.19
C TRP A 170 -20.08 27.11 10.87
N SER A 171 -20.94 27.71 11.69
CA SER A 171 -20.64 28.95 12.42
C SER A 171 -19.92 28.65 13.74
N THR A 172 -18.86 29.41 13.99
CA THR A 172 -17.97 29.19 15.14
C THR A 172 -18.51 29.78 16.44
N SER A 173 -19.61 30.53 16.36
CA SER A 173 -20.39 31.03 17.50
C SER A 173 -21.14 29.93 18.27
N GLY A 174 -21.17 28.69 17.75
CA GLY A 174 -21.79 27.53 18.39
C GLY A 174 -23.32 27.56 18.45
N ARG A 175 -23.97 28.61 17.91
CA ARG A 175 -25.42 28.83 17.97
C ARG A 175 -26.19 28.32 16.76
N PHE A 176 -25.50 27.89 15.69
CA PHE A 176 -26.13 27.50 14.43
C PHE A 176 -25.78 26.08 14.02
N GLN A 177 -26.81 25.37 13.53
CA GLN A 177 -26.67 24.09 12.82
C GLN A 177 -25.84 24.28 11.53
N PRO A 178 -25.14 23.24 11.04
CA PRO A 178 -24.48 23.27 9.74
C PRO A 178 -25.41 23.77 8.63
N GLN A 179 -24.90 24.67 7.78
CA GLN A 179 -25.63 25.25 6.66
C GLN A 179 -25.11 24.68 5.35
N MET A 180 -26.00 24.14 4.54
CA MET A 180 -25.67 23.65 3.20
C MET A 180 -25.40 24.83 2.27
N VAL A 181 -24.26 24.82 1.57
CA VAL A 181 -23.86 25.88 0.65
C VAL A 181 -24.27 25.52 -0.79
N THR A 182 -24.09 24.27 -1.18
CA THR A 182 -24.45 23.77 -2.53
C THR A 182 -25.81 23.10 -2.52
N GLN A 183 -26.71 23.45 -3.45
CA GLN A 183 -28.00 22.75 -3.57
C GLN A 183 -27.85 21.44 -4.36
N THR A 184 -27.08 21.47 -5.45
CA THR A 184 -26.84 20.30 -6.31
C THR A 184 -25.92 19.25 -5.66
N PRO A 185 -26.32 17.96 -5.64
CA PRO A 185 -25.43 16.87 -5.27
C PRO A 185 -24.22 16.73 -6.19
N GLY A 186 -23.08 16.36 -5.63
CA GLY A 186 -21.88 16.04 -6.39
C GLY A 186 -20.78 15.48 -5.50
N TYR A 187 -19.65 15.14 -6.10
CA TYR A 187 -18.43 14.89 -5.34
C TYR A 187 -17.63 16.20 -5.27
N TYR A 188 -17.41 16.70 -4.06
CA TYR A 188 -16.69 17.94 -3.82
C TYR A 188 -15.42 17.66 -3.01
N GLN A 189 -14.35 18.40 -3.30
CA GLN A 189 -13.11 18.33 -2.54
C GLN A 189 -12.45 19.70 -2.37
N ASN A 190 -11.56 19.80 -1.39
CA ASN A 190 -10.64 20.88 -1.15
C ASN A 190 -11.32 22.26 -1.13
N PRO A 191 -12.38 22.46 -0.32
CA PRO A 191 -13.00 23.76 -0.21
C PRO A 191 -12.00 24.77 0.38
N VAL A 192 -11.95 25.98 -0.17
CA VAL A 192 -11.16 27.10 0.33
C VAL A 192 -11.93 28.41 0.17
N TRP A 193 -11.77 29.32 1.12
CA TRP A 193 -12.40 30.64 1.05
C TRP A 193 -11.57 31.60 0.22
N THR A 194 -12.24 32.50 -0.51
CA THR A 194 -11.57 33.68 -1.09
C THR A 194 -11.05 34.59 0.01
N PRO A 195 -9.99 35.40 -0.21
CA PRO A 195 -9.42 36.22 0.86
C PRO A 195 -10.38 37.30 1.37
N ASP A 196 -11.36 37.73 0.55
CA ASP A 196 -12.47 38.60 0.95
C ASP A 196 -13.63 37.88 1.67
N GLY A 197 -13.58 36.55 1.77
CA GLY A 197 -14.60 35.71 2.39
C GLY A 197 -15.94 35.63 1.63
N SER A 198 -16.05 36.21 0.43
CA SER A 198 -17.33 36.29 -0.30
C SER A 198 -17.72 34.98 -1.01
N LYS A 199 -16.77 34.09 -1.29
CA LYS A 199 -16.96 32.84 -2.04
C LYS A 199 -16.16 31.69 -1.45
N ILE A 200 -16.60 30.48 -1.77
CA ILE A 200 -15.86 29.23 -1.57
C ILE A 200 -15.47 28.68 -2.93
N VAL A 201 -14.20 28.33 -3.12
CA VAL A 201 -13.69 27.59 -4.28
C VAL A 201 -13.47 26.14 -3.87
N ALA A 202 -13.84 25.20 -4.75
CA ALA A 202 -13.68 23.77 -4.51
C ALA A 202 -13.41 23.03 -5.82
N LEU A 203 -12.92 21.79 -5.71
CA LEU A 203 -12.96 20.83 -6.81
C LEU A 203 -14.33 20.14 -6.83
N ARG A 204 -14.87 19.86 -8.02
CA ARG A 204 -16.16 19.18 -8.20
C ARG A 204 -16.13 18.17 -9.34
N THR A 205 -16.80 17.04 -9.17
CA THR A 205 -17.24 16.17 -10.29
C THR A 205 -18.60 15.54 -9.98
N SER A 206 -19.16 14.74 -10.89
CA SER A 206 -20.45 14.06 -10.69
C SER A 206 -20.32 12.88 -9.71
N ILE A 207 -21.46 12.43 -9.17
CA ILE A 207 -21.50 11.22 -8.32
C ILE A 207 -21.02 9.99 -9.12
N SER A 208 -21.56 9.81 -10.34
CA SER A 208 -21.21 8.70 -11.22
C SER A 208 -19.72 8.69 -11.55
N ASN A 209 -19.11 9.84 -11.91
CA ASN A 209 -17.67 9.92 -12.16
C ASN A 209 -16.83 9.47 -10.95
N ARG A 210 -17.28 9.77 -9.72
CA ARG A 210 -16.59 9.35 -8.48
C ARG A 210 -16.79 7.87 -8.15
N GLN A 211 -17.96 7.31 -8.45
CA GLN A 211 -18.28 5.90 -8.22
C GLN A 211 -17.61 4.99 -9.26
N GLU A 212 -17.72 5.35 -10.54
CA GLU A 212 -17.21 4.58 -11.67
C GLU A 212 -15.71 4.74 -11.92
N ALA A 213 -15.05 5.69 -11.24
CA ALA A 213 -13.60 5.82 -11.32
C ALA A 213 -12.91 4.50 -10.94
N LEU A 214 -12.24 3.88 -11.92
CA LEU A 214 -11.54 2.61 -11.75
C LEU A 214 -10.36 2.69 -10.78
N GLY A 215 -9.89 3.91 -10.46
CA GLY A 215 -8.95 4.21 -9.37
C GLY A 215 -7.73 3.30 -9.30
N GLY A 216 -6.70 3.58 -10.09
CA GLY A 216 -5.31 3.19 -9.80
C GLY A 216 -4.50 4.45 -9.50
N PHE A 217 -3.46 4.34 -8.66
CA PHE A 217 -2.48 5.39 -8.29
C PHE A 217 -2.71 6.79 -8.91
N GLY A 218 -3.61 7.56 -8.29
CA GLY A 218 -3.70 9.01 -8.53
C GLY A 218 -4.60 9.50 -9.66
N ASP A 219 -5.40 8.65 -10.31
CA ASP A 219 -6.36 9.16 -11.30
C ASP A 219 -7.56 9.78 -10.59
N GLN A 220 -7.51 11.10 -10.37
CA GLN A 220 -8.70 11.86 -10.04
C GLN A 220 -9.59 11.87 -11.28
N ALA A 221 -10.81 11.32 -11.13
CA ALA A 221 -11.88 11.49 -12.10
C ALA A 221 -11.89 12.94 -12.59
N GLY A 222 -12.17 13.19 -13.88
CA GLY A 222 -12.19 14.55 -14.42
C GLY A 222 -12.97 15.51 -13.50
N MET A 223 -12.24 16.39 -12.80
CA MET A 223 -12.81 17.37 -11.88
C MET A 223 -12.74 18.76 -12.51
N ASP A 224 -13.61 19.62 -12.00
CA ASP A 224 -13.65 21.04 -12.29
C ASP A 224 -13.24 21.84 -11.07
N VAL A 225 -12.57 22.96 -11.28
CA VAL A 225 -12.43 24.01 -10.27
C VAL A 225 -13.67 24.90 -10.38
N VAL A 226 -14.43 25.00 -9.30
CA VAL A 226 -15.69 25.76 -9.24
C VAL A 226 -15.66 26.76 -8.10
N TRP A 227 -16.47 27.82 -8.21
CA TRP A 227 -16.74 28.73 -7.10
C TRP A 227 -18.23 28.77 -6.74
N ILE A 228 -18.51 29.02 -5.46
CA ILE A 228 -19.85 29.05 -4.88
C ILE A 228 -19.97 30.30 -3.98
N PRO A 229 -21.07 31.08 -4.04
CA PRO A 229 -21.28 32.21 -3.11
C PRO A 229 -21.29 31.76 -1.64
N LYS A 230 -20.81 32.60 -0.71
CA LYS A 230 -20.85 32.34 0.75
C LYS A 230 -22.26 31.98 1.24
N GLU A 231 -23.29 32.63 0.72
CA GLU A 231 -24.69 32.38 1.10
C GLU A 231 -25.33 31.18 0.41
N GLY A 232 -24.58 30.51 -0.46
CA GLY A 232 -25.00 29.32 -1.19
C GLY A 232 -25.53 29.59 -2.59
N GLY A 233 -25.70 28.52 -3.35
CA GLY A 233 -26.19 28.55 -4.74
C GLY A 233 -25.54 27.48 -5.62
N GLU A 234 -25.78 27.59 -6.92
CA GLU A 234 -25.20 26.67 -7.90
C GLU A 234 -23.69 26.92 -8.09
N PRO A 235 -22.85 25.86 -8.08
CA PRO A 235 -21.43 25.99 -8.38
C PRO A 235 -21.20 26.52 -9.80
N ARG A 236 -20.32 27.50 -9.94
CA ARG A 236 -19.94 28.06 -11.24
C ARG A 236 -18.56 27.57 -11.65
N LEU A 237 -18.45 27.04 -12.87
CA LEU A 237 -17.20 26.58 -13.45
C LEU A 237 -16.21 27.74 -13.58
N ILE A 238 -14.98 27.50 -13.14
CA ILE A 238 -13.83 28.35 -13.46
C ILE A 238 -13.07 27.71 -14.62
N VAL A 239 -12.53 26.51 -14.40
CA VAL A 239 -11.80 25.70 -15.40
C VAL A 239 -11.90 24.21 -15.06
N PRO A 240 -11.76 23.30 -16.04
CA PRO A 240 -11.44 21.91 -15.75
C PRO A 240 -10.10 21.81 -15.01
N SER A 241 -10.04 21.06 -13.90
CA SER A 241 -8.83 20.93 -13.08
C SER A 241 -7.71 20.21 -13.84
N ARG A 242 -8.04 19.22 -14.69
CA ARG A 242 -7.05 18.37 -15.41
C ARG A 242 -6.01 17.75 -14.47
N GLY A 243 -6.45 17.32 -13.29
CA GLY A 243 -5.60 16.74 -12.25
C GLY A 243 -4.82 17.76 -11.42
N ALA A 244 -5.20 19.03 -11.48
CA ALA A 244 -4.70 20.04 -10.55
C ALA A 244 -5.29 19.83 -9.15
N GLY A 245 -4.43 19.94 -8.14
CA GLY A 245 -4.73 19.69 -6.74
C GLY A 245 -5.47 20.82 -6.03
N LYS A 246 -5.19 20.98 -4.74
CA LYS A 246 -5.91 21.88 -3.82
C LYS A 246 -5.85 23.36 -4.27
N PRO A 247 -6.99 24.03 -4.49
CA PRO A 247 -7.02 25.46 -4.74
C PRO A 247 -6.49 26.25 -3.53
N HIS A 248 -5.82 27.37 -3.78
CA HIS A 248 -5.35 28.30 -2.76
C HIS A 248 -5.26 29.73 -3.32
N PHE A 249 -4.96 30.69 -2.44
CA PHE A 249 -4.95 32.11 -2.75
C PHE A 249 -3.68 32.80 -2.26
N THR A 250 -3.31 33.86 -2.97
CA THR A 250 -2.44 34.91 -2.45
C THR A 250 -3.29 36.01 -1.81
N THR A 251 -2.72 37.18 -1.56
CA THR A 251 -3.47 38.39 -1.20
C THR A 251 -4.30 38.96 -2.36
N GLU A 252 -4.15 38.44 -3.58
CA GLU A 252 -4.97 38.80 -4.73
C GLU A 252 -6.37 38.15 -4.63
N ASN A 253 -7.42 38.98 -4.77
CA ASN A 253 -8.81 38.55 -4.61
C ASN A 253 -9.46 38.05 -5.91
N ASP A 254 -8.83 38.26 -7.07
CA ASP A 254 -9.41 37.98 -8.39
C ASP A 254 -8.85 36.70 -9.03
N ARG A 255 -7.94 35.98 -8.36
CA ARG A 255 -7.24 34.81 -8.92
C ARG A 255 -7.25 33.61 -7.99
N VAL A 256 -7.36 32.42 -8.58
CA VAL A 256 -7.23 31.13 -7.90
C VAL A 256 -5.93 30.46 -8.33
N TYR A 257 -5.20 29.88 -7.38
CA TYR A 257 -3.97 29.12 -7.64
C TYR A 257 -4.21 27.62 -7.45
N VAL A 258 -3.63 26.79 -8.33
CA VAL A 258 -3.66 25.32 -8.26
C VAL A 258 -2.34 24.75 -8.75
N TYR A 259 -1.89 23.62 -8.20
CA TYR A 259 -0.71 22.91 -8.70
C TYR A 259 -1.12 21.64 -9.45
N GLY A 260 -0.54 21.38 -10.62
CA GLY A 260 -0.82 20.18 -11.40
C GLY A 260 0.33 19.81 -12.34
N ARG A 261 0.06 18.99 -13.36
CA ARG A 261 1.09 18.45 -14.30
C ARG A 261 1.95 19.53 -14.98
N GLN A 262 1.42 20.74 -15.15
CA GLN A 262 2.14 21.86 -15.78
C GLN A 262 2.86 22.77 -14.78
N GLY A 263 2.88 22.42 -13.49
CA GLY A 263 3.38 23.24 -12.40
C GLY A 263 2.28 24.00 -11.65
N LEU A 264 2.69 24.99 -10.87
CA LEU A 264 1.83 25.92 -10.16
C LEU A 264 1.23 26.93 -11.15
N GLN A 265 -0.09 27.00 -11.19
CA GLN A 265 -0.84 27.81 -12.13
C GLN A 265 -1.84 28.70 -11.42
N SER A 266 -2.23 29.78 -12.08
CA SER A 266 -3.35 30.62 -11.64
C SER A 266 -4.23 31.07 -12.81
N PHE A 267 -5.46 31.44 -12.49
CA PHE A 267 -6.45 31.95 -13.45
C PHE A 267 -7.46 32.84 -12.72
N ARG A 268 -8.16 33.69 -13.47
CA ARG A 268 -9.31 34.46 -12.96
C ARG A 268 -10.53 33.56 -12.75
N PHE A 269 -11.54 34.05 -12.03
CA PHE A 269 -12.79 33.32 -11.76
C PHE A 269 -13.64 32.97 -13.00
N ASP A 270 -13.35 33.57 -14.16
CA ASP A 270 -13.94 33.24 -15.45
C ASP A 270 -13.06 32.27 -16.28
N GLY A 271 -11.96 31.79 -15.71
CA GLY A 271 -11.00 30.89 -16.34
C GLY A 271 -10.01 31.56 -17.29
N THR A 272 -10.06 32.88 -17.44
CA THR A 272 -9.17 33.64 -18.32
C THR A 272 -7.82 33.99 -17.66
N ASP A 273 -6.91 34.56 -18.46
CA ASP A 273 -5.58 35.01 -18.02
C ASP A 273 -4.81 33.91 -17.28
N ARG A 274 -4.74 32.71 -17.86
CA ARG A 274 -4.01 31.59 -17.24
C ARG A 274 -2.51 31.88 -17.21
N ARG A 275 -1.90 31.76 -16.04
CA ARG A 275 -0.45 31.93 -15.83
C ARG A 275 0.15 30.70 -15.18
N THR A 276 1.36 30.33 -15.58
CA THR A 276 2.16 29.30 -14.92
C THR A 276 3.30 30.00 -14.20
N HIS A 277 3.50 29.71 -12.92
CA HIS A 277 4.39 30.46 -12.03
C HIS A 277 5.66 29.71 -11.68
N LEU A 278 5.57 28.40 -11.46
CA LEU A 278 6.69 27.60 -10.94
C LEU A 278 6.48 26.12 -11.22
N LYS A 279 7.53 25.42 -11.63
CA LYS A 279 7.63 23.96 -11.57
C LYS A 279 8.69 23.59 -10.52
N VAL A 280 8.42 22.57 -9.72
CA VAL A 280 9.38 22.08 -8.72
C VAL A 280 9.61 20.60 -8.95
N VAL A 281 10.87 20.19 -8.99
CA VAL A 281 11.28 18.80 -9.22
C VAL A 281 12.38 18.36 -8.25
N GLY A 282 12.43 17.06 -7.98
CA GLY A 282 13.38 16.37 -7.13
C GLY A 282 14.73 16.11 -7.77
N LYS A 283 15.52 15.24 -7.12
CA LYS A 283 16.78 14.70 -7.64
C LYS A 283 16.50 13.62 -8.69
N SER A 284 17.16 13.69 -9.85
CA SER A 284 17.13 12.60 -10.84
C SER A 284 17.83 11.37 -10.27
N GLN A 285 17.28 10.18 -10.53
CA GLN A 285 17.75 8.91 -9.96
C GLN A 285 18.83 8.23 -10.82
N GLY A 286 19.03 8.68 -12.07
CA GLY A 286 20.04 8.13 -12.96
C GLY A 286 20.21 8.93 -14.25
N PRO A 287 21.27 8.66 -15.03
CA PRO A 287 21.49 9.32 -16.32
C PRO A 287 20.30 9.11 -17.26
N GLY A 288 19.69 10.20 -17.73
CA GLY A 288 18.56 10.17 -18.66
C GLY A 288 17.17 10.02 -18.01
N GLU A 289 17.09 9.88 -16.69
CA GLU A 289 15.80 9.84 -15.98
C GLU A 289 15.29 11.24 -15.66
N GLU A 290 14.02 11.49 -15.93
CA GLU A 290 13.37 12.76 -15.56
C GLU A 290 13.28 12.88 -14.03
N PRO A 291 13.65 14.03 -13.44
CA PRO A 291 13.53 14.21 -12.01
C PRO A 291 12.05 14.20 -11.57
N PRO A 292 11.73 13.56 -10.44
CA PRO A 292 10.34 13.40 -10.01
C PRO A 292 9.72 14.77 -9.70
N PRO A 293 8.49 15.07 -10.16
CA PRO A 293 7.84 16.33 -9.84
C PRO A 293 7.44 16.41 -8.36
N ALA A 294 7.34 17.63 -7.83
CA ALA A 294 6.72 17.84 -6.52
C ALA A 294 5.28 17.32 -6.51
N THR A 295 4.83 16.79 -5.37
CA THR A 295 3.46 16.29 -5.17
C THR A 295 2.44 17.43 -5.06
N ASP A 296 2.83 18.53 -4.42
CA ASP A 296 2.02 19.74 -4.28
C ASP A 296 2.94 20.95 -4.11
N VAL A 297 2.50 22.12 -4.57
CA VAL A 297 3.19 23.41 -4.41
C VAL A 297 2.18 24.50 -4.10
N ARG A 298 2.41 25.27 -3.03
CA ARG A 298 1.50 26.34 -2.59
C ARG A 298 2.22 27.67 -2.49
N MET A 299 1.75 28.64 -3.26
CA MET A 299 2.21 30.03 -3.21
C MET A 299 1.95 30.64 -1.84
N SER A 300 2.90 31.43 -1.34
CA SER A 300 2.73 32.23 -0.14
C SER A 300 1.70 33.34 -0.37
N PRO A 301 1.01 33.82 0.68
CA PRO A 301 0.08 34.94 0.55
C PRO A 301 0.66 36.21 -0.09
N ASN A 302 1.96 36.47 0.09
CA ASN A 302 2.64 37.61 -0.52
C ASN A 302 3.15 37.36 -1.96
N GLY A 303 3.03 36.14 -2.49
CA GLY A 303 3.40 35.81 -3.87
C GLY A 303 4.91 35.66 -4.13
N HIS A 304 5.77 35.81 -3.12
CA HIS A 304 7.22 35.79 -3.29
C HIS A 304 7.87 34.42 -3.02
N GLN A 305 7.16 33.54 -2.31
CA GLN A 305 7.69 32.26 -1.86
C GLN A 305 6.68 31.14 -2.14
N ALA A 306 7.15 29.90 -2.17
CA ALA A 306 6.29 28.73 -2.28
C ALA A 306 6.74 27.62 -1.32
N LEU A 307 5.77 26.91 -0.78
CA LEU A 307 6.01 25.62 -0.12
C LEU A 307 5.86 24.52 -1.16
N ALA A 308 6.79 23.57 -1.18
CA ALA A 308 6.76 22.42 -2.09
C ALA A 308 7.00 21.12 -1.33
N LEU A 309 6.16 20.11 -1.57
CA LEU A 309 6.35 18.77 -1.03
C LEU A 309 6.99 17.88 -2.10
N VAL A 310 8.23 17.48 -1.88
CA VAL A 310 9.04 16.69 -2.83
C VAL A 310 9.57 15.46 -2.10
N VAL A 311 9.22 14.26 -2.57
CA VAL A 311 9.61 12.98 -1.94
C VAL A 311 9.38 13.00 -0.41
N ASN A 312 8.15 13.36 -0.01
CA ASN A 312 7.72 13.51 1.38
C ASN A 312 8.40 14.62 2.20
N GLN A 313 9.40 15.34 1.67
CA GLN A 313 10.08 16.41 2.37
C GLN A 313 9.49 17.77 1.97
N LEU A 314 9.29 18.64 2.96
CA LEU A 314 8.74 19.98 2.75
C LEU A 314 9.88 20.98 2.55
N TYR A 315 9.78 21.78 1.50
CA TYR A 315 10.74 22.82 1.14
C TYR A 315 10.06 24.19 1.08
N LEU A 316 10.80 25.22 1.52
CA LEU A 316 10.53 26.61 1.22
C LEU A 316 11.39 27.03 0.03
N ILE A 317 10.79 27.69 -0.96
CA ILE A 317 11.44 28.09 -2.21
C ILE A 317 11.13 29.57 -2.47
N ASP A 318 12.16 30.37 -2.75
CA ASP A 318 11.95 31.71 -3.30
C ASP A 318 11.50 31.61 -4.77
N VAL A 319 10.37 32.26 -5.09
CA VAL A 319 9.78 32.15 -6.44
C VAL A 319 10.53 33.09 -7.40
N PRO A 320 11.13 32.57 -8.47
CA PRO A 320 11.86 33.41 -9.42
C PRO A 320 10.90 34.34 -10.17
N SER A 321 11.31 35.60 -10.35
CA SER A 321 10.60 36.51 -11.26
C SER A 321 10.88 36.09 -12.71
N ALA A 322 9.84 35.72 -13.47
CA ALA A 322 9.97 35.34 -14.87
C ALA A 322 9.02 36.14 -15.77
N GLY A 323 9.56 36.70 -16.87
CA GLY A 323 8.80 37.40 -17.91
C GLY A 323 8.42 36.52 -19.12
N GLY A 324 8.49 35.19 -18.98
CA GLY A 324 8.35 34.21 -20.06
C GLY A 324 7.80 32.85 -19.59
N GLU A 325 8.37 31.74 -20.05
CA GLU A 325 7.99 30.39 -19.57
C GLU A 325 8.25 30.25 -18.06
N ALA A 326 7.40 29.46 -17.39
CA ALA A 326 7.51 29.27 -15.96
C ALA A 326 8.83 28.58 -15.58
N PRO A 327 9.59 29.13 -14.61
CA PRO A 327 10.85 28.56 -14.20
C PRO A 327 10.65 27.18 -13.56
N THR A 328 11.63 26.29 -13.77
CA THR A 328 11.71 24.99 -13.10
C THR A 328 12.83 25.04 -12.06
N VAL A 329 12.49 24.80 -10.80
CA VAL A 329 13.44 24.71 -9.68
C VAL A 329 13.68 23.23 -9.35
N ASN A 330 14.92 22.78 -9.49
CA ASN A 330 15.36 21.47 -9.03
C ASN A 330 15.89 21.59 -7.60
N ILE A 331 15.30 20.88 -6.64
CA ILE A 331 15.74 20.97 -5.23
C ILE A 331 17.15 20.43 -4.98
N ALA A 332 17.69 19.58 -5.87
CA ALA A 332 19.05 19.05 -5.76
C ALA A 332 20.11 20.02 -6.31
N THR A 333 19.73 20.85 -7.28
CA THR A 333 20.59 21.86 -7.92
C THR A 333 19.84 23.19 -8.06
N PRO A 334 19.49 23.83 -6.94
CA PRO A 334 18.54 24.94 -6.96
C PRO A 334 19.13 26.19 -7.60
N SER A 335 18.38 26.78 -8.53
CA SER A 335 18.71 28.05 -9.19
C SER A 335 18.31 29.29 -8.38
N VAL A 336 17.67 29.08 -7.23
CA VAL A 336 17.16 30.11 -6.31
C VAL A 336 17.40 29.66 -4.86
N PRO A 337 17.35 30.56 -3.87
CA PRO A 337 17.39 30.17 -2.47
C PRO A 337 16.27 29.18 -2.13
N ILE A 338 16.63 28.07 -1.50
CA ILE A 338 15.69 27.08 -0.96
C ILE A 338 16.07 26.69 0.46
N LYS A 339 15.11 26.11 1.19
CA LYS A 339 15.34 25.50 2.50
C LYS A 339 14.50 24.24 2.68
N ARG A 340 15.13 23.11 2.99
CA ARG A 340 14.41 21.94 3.52
C ARG A 340 13.96 22.23 4.95
N LEU A 341 12.66 22.08 5.21
CA LEU A 341 12.03 22.41 6.50
C LEU A 341 11.87 21.19 7.41
N THR A 342 11.77 19.99 6.83
CA THR A 342 11.50 18.75 7.55
C THR A 342 12.66 17.78 7.45
N ASP A 343 12.97 17.07 8.54
CA ASP A 343 13.90 15.93 8.51
C ASP A 343 13.16 14.61 8.28
N ILE A 344 11.95 14.48 8.84
CA ILE A 344 11.13 13.27 8.84
C ILE A 344 10.14 13.24 7.65
N GLY A 345 9.61 14.41 7.28
CA GLY A 345 8.67 14.61 6.20
C GLY A 345 7.30 15.15 6.65
N ALA A 346 6.37 15.27 5.71
CA ALA A 346 5.02 15.79 5.93
C ALA A 346 3.97 15.03 5.08
N ASP A 347 2.76 14.90 5.63
CA ASP A 347 1.59 14.34 4.94
C ASP A 347 0.73 15.43 4.31
N SER A 348 0.61 16.56 5.03
CA SER A 348 -0.04 17.78 4.57
C SER A 348 0.75 18.99 5.06
N PHE A 349 0.60 20.13 4.39
CA PHE A 349 1.24 21.39 4.78
C PHE A 349 0.36 22.57 4.41
N ASN A 350 0.56 23.72 5.05
CA ASN A 350 -0.13 24.96 4.70
C ASN A 350 0.59 26.21 5.19
N TRP A 351 0.19 27.36 4.63
CA TRP A 351 0.50 28.68 5.15
C TRP A 351 -0.50 29.09 6.24
N ALA A 352 -0.03 29.82 7.23
CA ALA A 352 -0.80 30.32 8.36
C ALA A 352 -0.44 31.78 8.68
N ASP A 353 -1.27 32.46 9.47
CA ASP A 353 -1.03 33.84 9.96
C ASP A 353 -0.68 34.84 8.83
N GLY A 354 -1.41 34.76 7.70
CA GLY A 354 -1.15 35.58 6.52
C GLY A 354 0.20 35.32 5.86
N GLY A 355 0.73 34.10 5.99
CA GLY A 355 2.01 33.68 5.40
C GLY A 355 3.21 33.82 6.32
N LYS A 356 3.01 34.26 7.57
CA LYS A 356 4.09 34.42 8.56
C LYS A 356 4.48 33.11 9.25
N THR A 357 3.69 32.07 9.06
CA THR A 357 3.88 30.77 9.69
C THR A 357 3.68 29.66 8.67
N ILE A 358 4.54 28.65 8.76
CA ILE A 358 4.47 27.40 8.01
C ILE A 358 3.93 26.32 8.94
N THR A 359 3.03 25.49 8.43
CA THR A 359 2.42 24.39 9.17
C THR A 359 2.48 23.09 8.38
N TRP A 360 2.60 21.96 9.06
CA TRP A 360 2.46 20.64 8.46
C TRP A 360 1.93 19.62 9.46
N SER A 361 1.43 18.50 8.95
CA SER A 361 1.06 17.35 9.76
C SER A 361 1.80 16.09 9.35
N LEU A 362 1.92 15.18 10.30
CA LEU A 362 2.46 13.85 10.11
C LEU A 362 1.70 12.89 11.03
N GLY A 363 0.91 11.99 10.45
CA GLY A 363 -0.05 11.18 11.21
C GLY A 363 -1.00 12.04 12.05
N SER A 364 -1.05 11.78 13.35
CA SER A 364 -1.84 12.52 14.33
C SER A 364 -1.05 13.63 15.05
N SER A 365 0.08 14.05 14.49
CA SER A 365 0.89 15.17 15.01
C SER A 365 0.82 16.38 14.09
N PHE A 366 0.79 17.57 14.70
CA PHE A 366 0.79 18.85 14.01
C PHE A 366 2.01 19.68 14.38
N PHE A 367 2.54 20.41 13.40
CA PHE A 367 3.75 21.18 13.51
C PHE A 367 3.54 22.62 13.04
N ARG A 368 4.19 23.56 13.72
CA ARG A 368 4.13 24.99 13.41
C ARG A 368 5.51 25.62 13.51
N GLN A 369 5.91 26.35 12.48
CA GLN A 369 7.18 27.08 12.43
C GLN A 369 6.95 28.52 11.96
N PRO A 370 7.34 29.54 12.74
CA PRO A 370 7.34 30.91 12.24
C PRO A 370 8.34 31.07 11.10
N LEU A 371 7.92 31.71 9.99
CA LEU A 371 8.76 31.92 8.80
C LEU A 371 10.04 32.71 9.15
N SER A 372 9.96 33.62 10.13
CA SER A 372 11.11 34.42 10.59
C SER A 372 12.24 33.60 11.21
N THR A 373 12.01 32.33 11.57
CA THR A 373 13.08 31.44 12.09
C THR A 373 13.79 30.65 10.97
N VAL A 374 13.26 30.70 9.74
CA VAL A 374 13.80 30.01 8.58
C VAL A 374 14.91 30.85 7.96
N VAL A 375 16.08 30.25 7.81
CA VAL A 375 17.22 30.83 7.10
C VAL A 375 17.46 29.97 5.87
N PHE A 376 17.44 30.61 4.69
CA PHE A 376 17.74 29.94 3.42
C PHE A 376 19.17 29.44 3.39
N ASP A 377 19.37 28.32 2.71
CA ASP A 377 20.71 27.84 2.43
C ASP A 377 21.32 28.75 1.36
N THR A 378 22.54 29.24 1.57
CA THR A 378 23.27 29.98 0.52
C THR A 378 23.48 29.06 -0.68
N PRO A 379 23.14 29.49 -1.92
CA PRO A 379 23.37 28.68 -3.11
C PRO A 379 24.83 28.24 -3.16
N ALA A 380 25.09 26.94 -3.25
CA ALA A 380 26.45 26.46 -3.43
C ALA A 380 26.96 26.98 -4.79
N GLU A 381 28.08 27.71 -4.80
CA GLU A 381 28.80 27.98 -6.04
C GLU A 381 29.09 26.65 -6.73
N SER A 382 28.79 26.56 -8.03
CA SER A 382 28.92 25.32 -8.81
C SER A 382 30.37 24.84 -8.84
N SER A 383 30.77 24.01 -7.87
CA SER A 383 32.06 23.33 -7.90
C SER A 383 31.92 22.05 -8.73
N ASN A 384 32.34 22.14 -9.99
CA ASN A 384 32.72 20.97 -10.78
C ASN A 384 33.95 20.32 -10.13
N THR A 385 33.74 19.37 -9.22
CA THR A 385 34.78 18.42 -8.84
C THR A 385 34.16 17.06 -8.59
N GLU A 386 34.28 16.19 -9.60
CA GLU A 386 34.22 14.74 -9.43
C GLU A 386 35.39 14.32 -8.55
N GLY A 387 35.12 14.03 -7.28
CA GLY A 387 36.09 13.51 -6.34
C GLY A 387 35.40 13.13 -5.04
N ALA A 388 35.40 11.83 -4.73
CA ALA A 388 34.82 11.29 -3.51
C ALA A 388 35.48 11.92 -2.27
N GLN A 389 34.83 12.93 -1.70
CA GLN A 389 35.15 13.41 -0.36
C GLN A 389 34.32 12.65 0.67
N ALA A 390 35.01 12.15 1.70
CA ALA A 390 34.41 11.48 2.83
C ALA A 390 33.33 12.37 3.47
N ALA A 391 32.21 11.75 3.86
CA ALA A 391 31.11 12.44 4.51
C ALA A 391 31.62 13.23 5.72
N PRO A 392 31.23 14.51 5.88
CA PRO A 392 31.57 15.27 7.08
C PRO A 392 31.02 14.56 8.32
N PRO A 393 31.66 14.71 9.49
CA PRO A 393 31.18 14.11 10.73
C PRO A 393 29.73 14.54 11.01
N PRO A 394 28.92 13.68 11.66
CA PRO A 394 27.52 13.98 11.94
C PRO A 394 27.43 15.31 12.70
N LYS A 395 26.72 16.27 12.11
CA LYS A 395 26.42 17.55 12.79
C LYS A 395 25.58 17.21 14.02
N ALA A 396 25.87 17.86 15.15
CA ALA A 396 25.01 17.78 16.33
C ALA A 396 23.55 18.07 15.91
N PRO A 397 22.55 17.38 16.51
CA PRO A 397 21.15 17.59 16.15
C PRO A 397 20.83 19.09 16.25
N ALA A 398 20.41 19.67 15.12
CA ALA A 398 20.05 21.07 15.07
C ALA A 398 18.91 21.31 16.08
N GLU A 399 18.96 22.44 16.80
CA GLU A 399 17.86 22.83 17.69
C GLU A 399 16.53 22.79 16.91
N LYS A 400 15.50 22.14 17.48
CA LYS A 400 14.17 22.13 16.89
C LYS A 400 13.65 23.57 16.80
N LYS A 401 13.45 24.07 15.58
CA LYS A 401 12.95 25.43 15.30
C LYS A 401 11.43 25.49 15.09
N TYR A 402 10.72 24.42 15.41
CA TYR A 402 9.28 24.29 15.25
C TYR A 402 8.63 23.75 16.53
N GLU A 403 7.38 24.10 16.73
CA GLU A 403 6.50 23.51 17.74
C GLU A 403 5.90 22.21 17.21
N GLU A 404 5.81 21.19 18.07
CA GLU A 404 5.19 19.90 17.78
C GLU A 404 4.15 19.63 18.87
N PHE A 405 2.93 19.29 18.50
CA PHE A 405 1.92 18.81 19.44
C PHE A 405 1.07 17.68 18.84
N ALA A 406 0.63 16.77 19.71
CA ALA A 406 -0.23 15.66 19.35
C ALA A 406 -1.69 16.08 19.25
N VAL A 407 -2.43 15.40 18.39
CA VAL A 407 -3.88 15.49 18.25
C VAL A 407 -4.46 14.12 18.58
N ASP A 408 -4.97 13.99 19.80
CA ASP A 408 -5.46 12.72 20.31
C ASP A 408 -6.98 12.62 20.11
N ILE A 409 -7.40 11.69 19.26
CA ILE A 409 -8.79 11.27 19.09
C ILE A 409 -8.87 9.78 19.38
N GLU A 410 -9.76 9.42 20.30
CA GLU A 410 -10.06 8.03 20.62
C GLU A 410 -11.52 7.71 20.32
N ALA A 411 -11.78 6.49 19.87
CA ALA A 411 -13.10 5.94 19.67
C ALA A 411 -13.17 4.50 20.21
N PRO A 412 -14.36 4.01 20.60
CA PRO A 412 -14.53 2.61 20.98
C PRO A 412 -14.10 1.66 19.86
N ARG A 413 -13.39 0.59 20.22
CA ARG A 413 -13.06 -0.51 19.31
C ARG A 413 -14.27 -1.45 19.19
N ALA A 414 -14.51 -1.99 18.00
CA ALA A 414 -15.50 -3.05 17.83
C ALA A 414 -15.01 -4.34 18.49
N THR A 415 -15.71 -4.75 19.54
CA THR A 415 -15.52 -6.05 20.21
C THR A 415 -16.89 -6.69 20.41
N PRO A 416 -17.25 -7.73 19.63
CA PRO A 416 -18.52 -8.45 19.82
C PRO A 416 -18.62 -9.00 21.24
N GLN A 417 -19.85 -9.21 21.70
CA GLN A 417 -20.15 -9.72 23.05
C GLN A 417 -20.92 -11.03 22.97
N GLY A 418 -20.63 -11.96 23.89
CA GLY A 418 -21.34 -13.23 24.06
C GLY A 418 -20.52 -14.44 23.61
N SER A 419 -21.14 -15.62 23.58
CA SER A 419 -20.44 -16.86 23.23
C SER A 419 -21.10 -17.62 22.08
N ILE A 420 -20.27 -18.24 21.24
CA ILE A 420 -20.69 -19.08 20.12
C ILE A 420 -19.85 -20.37 20.07
N VAL A 421 -20.48 -21.48 19.68
CA VAL A 421 -19.85 -22.79 19.46
C VAL A 421 -20.09 -23.22 18.02
N LEU A 422 -19.00 -23.47 17.29
CA LEU A 422 -19.03 -24.13 15.99
C LEU A 422 -18.76 -25.62 16.21
N GLN A 423 -19.75 -26.49 15.98
CA GLN A 423 -19.66 -27.91 16.33
C GLN A 423 -19.71 -28.83 15.09
N GLY A 424 -18.98 -29.95 15.14
CA GLY A 424 -19.06 -31.04 14.16
C GLY A 424 -18.14 -30.90 12.94
N ALA A 425 -17.20 -29.96 12.96
CA ALA A 425 -16.30 -29.72 11.83
C ALA A 425 -15.02 -30.56 11.91
N ARG A 426 -14.41 -30.79 10.74
CA ARG A 426 -12.97 -31.06 10.66
C ARG A 426 -12.22 -29.77 10.95
N ILE A 427 -11.34 -29.72 11.94
CA ILE A 427 -10.59 -28.51 12.31
C ILE A 427 -9.13 -28.69 11.90
N ILE A 428 -8.64 -27.81 11.02
CA ILE A 428 -7.22 -27.68 10.70
C ILE A 428 -6.67 -26.55 11.58
N THR A 429 -5.90 -26.87 12.61
CA THR A 429 -5.54 -25.88 13.64
C THR A 429 -4.38 -24.97 13.23
N MET A 430 -3.53 -25.45 12.31
CA MET A 430 -2.22 -24.87 11.95
C MET A 430 -1.21 -24.84 13.11
N VAL A 431 -1.48 -25.59 14.20
CA VAL A 431 -0.49 -25.92 15.23
C VAL A 431 0.24 -27.19 14.80
N GLY A 432 1.42 -27.03 14.20
CA GLY A 432 2.07 -28.15 13.53
C GLY A 432 1.20 -28.66 12.37
N ASP A 433 0.98 -29.97 12.31
CA ASP A 433 0.12 -30.65 11.32
C ASP A 433 -1.19 -31.20 11.92
N GLU A 434 -1.63 -30.64 13.05
CA GLU A 434 -2.82 -31.13 13.76
C GLU A 434 -4.12 -30.89 12.97
N VAL A 435 -4.88 -31.98 12.81
CA VAL A 435 -6.23 -31.98 12.25
C VAL A 435 -7.16 -32.76 13.18
N ILE A 436 -8.26 -32.13 13.62
CA ILE A 436 -9.28 -32.72 14.48
C ILE A 436 -10.49 -33.11 13.61
N PRO A 437 -10.80 -34.41 13.39
CA PRO A 437 -11.82 -34.81 12.41
C PRO A 437 -13.28 -34.49 12.76
N ASP A 438 -13.63 -34.52 14.05
CA ASP A 438 -14.97 -34.20 14.60
C ASP A 438 -14.78 -33.31 15.83
N GLY A 439 -14.60 -32.02 15.57
CA GLY A 439 -14.22 -31.03 16.57
C GLY A 439 -15.26 -29.95 16.81
N GLU A 440 -14.99 -29.16 17.84
CA GLU A 440 -15.72 -27.95 18.16
C GLU A 440 -14.76 -26.79 18.50
N VAL A 441 -15.16 -25.58 18.12
CA VAL A 441 -14.48 -24.32 18.46
C VAL A 441 -15.43 -23.48 19.30
N VAL A 442 -15.00 -23.12 20.50
CA VAL A 442 -15.73 -22.23 21.41
C VAL A 442 -15.10 -20.85 21.34
N ILE A 443 -15.91 -19.84 21.06
CA ILE A 443 -15.52 -18.43 21.03
C ILE A 443 -16.34 -17.68 22.07
N THR A 444 -15.68 -16.79 22.81
CA THR A 444 -16.33 -15.80 23.68
C THR A 444 -15.80 -14.42 23.29
N ASP A 445 -16.72 -13.50 23.09
CA ASP A 445 -16.47 -12.15 22.57
C ASP A 445 -15.69 -12.25 21.25
N ASN A 446 -14.44 -11.78 21.22
CA ASN A 446 -13.57 -11.86 20.05
C ASN A 446 -12.45 -12.91 20.16
N ARG A 447 -12.48 -13.81 21.15
CA ARG A 447 -11.39 -14.79 21.39
C ARG A 447 -11.83 -16.24 21.38
N ILE A 448 -10.95 -17.08 20.84
CA ILE A 448 -11.07 -18.53 20.92
C ILE A 448 -10.80 -18.95 22.37
N VAL A 449 -11.78 -19.57 23.01
CA VAL A 449 -11.66 -20.10 24.38
C VAL A 449 -11.09 -21.51 24.35
N SER A 450 -11.55 -22.35 23.42
CA SER A 450 -11.06 -23.73 23.29
C SER A 450 -11.33 -24.30 21.90
N VAL A 451 -10.42 -25.16 21.47
CA VAL A 451 -10.51 -25.98 20.26
C VAL A 451 -10.28 -27.42 20.69
N GLY A 452 -11.16 -28.35 20.29
CA GLY A 452 -11.04 -29.74 20.74
C GLY A 452 -11.99 -30.69 20.03
N LYS A 453 -11.95 -31.96 20.43
CA LYS A 453 -12.92 -32.97 19.97
C LYS A 453 -14.32 -32.57 20.45
N ARG A 454 -15.34 -32.89 19.66
CA ARG A 454 -16.73 -32.61 20.03
C ARG A 454 -17.09 -33.17 21.42
N GLY A 455 -17.75 -32.37 22.24
CA GLY A 455 -18.13 -32.71 23.61
C GLY A 455 -17.01 -32.61 24.65
N THR A 456 -15.84 -32.07 24.30
CA THR A 456 -14.71 -31.89 25.24
C THR A 456 -14.51 -30.44 25.65
N ALA A 457 -15.04 -29.48 24.89
CA ALA A 457 -14.92 -28.06 25.15
C ALA A 457 -15.96 -27.59 26.17
N LYS A 458 -15.51 -26.72 27.09
CA LYS A 458 -16.37 -26.12 28.11
C LYS A 458 -16.98 -24.83 27.57
N ALA A 459 -18.09 -24.95 26.86
CA ALA A 459 -18.86 -23.78 26.41
C ALA A 459 -19.60 -23.13 27.60
N PRO A 460 -19.62 -21.78 27.70
CA PRO A 460 -20.46 -21.09 28.66
C PRO A 460 -21.95 -21.40 28.47
N ALA A 461 -22.73 -21.41 29.56
CA ALA A 461 -24.18 -21.59 29.49
C ALA A 461 -24.82 -20.49 28.63
N GLY A 462 -25.68 -20.88 27.69
CA GLY A 462 -26.36 -19.95 26.78
C GLY A 462 -25.57 -19.57 25.52
N ALA A 463 -24.40 -20.18 25.27
CA ALA A 463 -23.67 -19.98 24.01
C ALA A 463 -24.53 -20.38 22.79
N LYS A 464 -24.52 -19.57 21.73
CA LYS A 464 -25.17 -19.90 20.44
C LYS A 464 -24.44 -21.09 19.83
N VAL A 465 -25.14 -22.15 19.48
CA VAL A 465 -24.54 -23.32 18.83
C VAL A 465 -24.87 -23.30 17.34
N ILE A 466 -23.85 -23.38 16.48
CA ILE A 466 -24.00 -23.56 15.04
C ILE A 466 -23.42 -24.91 14.66
N ASP A 467 -24.29 -25.79 14.16
CA ASP A 467 -23.88 -27.07 13.59
C ASP A 467 -23.25 -26.87 12.20
N VAL A 468 -21.98 -27.19 12.10
CA VAL A 468 -21.18 -27.13 10.87
C VAL A 468 -20.71 -28.53 10.46
N LYS A 469 -21.49 -29.57 10.79
CA LYS A 469 -21.19 -30.96 10.43
C LYS A 469 -20.86 -31.12 8.94
N GLY A 470 -19.75 -31.81 8.68
CA GLY A 470 -19.25 -32.07 7.33
C GLY A 470 -18.41 -30.94 6.73
N ALA A 471 -18.38 -29.77 7.36
CA ALA A 471 -17.52 -28.66 6.97
C ALA A 471 -16.08 -28.84 7.51
N THR A 472 -15.16 -28.04 6.96
CA THR A 472 -13.82 -27.84 7.50
C THR A 472 -13.70 -26.44 8.11
N VAL A 473 -13.08 -26.33 9.27
CA VAL A 473 -12.70 -25.06 9.91
C VAL A 473 -11.18 -24.89 9.85
N MET A 474 -10.72 -23.70 9.47
CA MET A 474 -9.29 -23.34 9.46
C MET A 474 -9.10 -21.87 9.89
N PRO A 475 -7.88 -21.41 10.23
CA PRO A 475 -7.63 -20.00 10.49
C PRO A 475 -8.00 -19.13 9.29
N GLY A 476 -8.30 -17.86 9.56
CA GLY A 476 -8.49 -16.85 8.53
C GLY A 476 -7.23 -16.67 7.66
N ILE A 477 -7.42 -16.38 6.37
CA ILE A 477 -6.31 -16.12 5.44
C ILE A 477 -5.61 -14.81 5.84
N VAL A 478 -4.28 -14.83 5.80
CA VAL A 478 -3.39 -13.69 6.02
C VAL A 478 -2.68 -13.34 4.72
N ASP A 479 -3.09 -12.24 4.09
CA ASP A 479 -2.46 -11.73 2.88
C ASP A 479 -1.35 -10.73 3.25
N VAL A 480 -0.07 -11.12 3.13
CA VAL A 480 1.03 -10.23 3.52
C VAL A 480 1.35 -9.16 2.47
N HIS A 481 0.68 -9.19 1.31
CA HIS A 481 0.96 -8.31 0.17
C HIS A 481 -0.35 -7.88 -0.53
N ALA A 482 -1.21 -7.12 0.13
CA ALA A 482 -2.63 -7.05 -0.25
C ALA A 482 -3.09 -5.92 -1.19
N HIS A 483 -2.19 -5.07 -1.73
CA HIS A 483 -2.48 -3.70 -2.22
C HIS A 483 -3.97 -3.35 -2.46
N TRP A 484 -4.53 -2.48 -1.62
CA TRP A 484 -5.90 -1.99 -1.79
C TRP A 484 -5.90 -0.69 -2.60
N THR A 485 -5.45 -0.76 -3.85
CA THR A 485 -5.19 0.44 -4.68
C THR A 485 -6.44 1.26 -4.99
N GLU A 486 -7.61 0.63 -4.94
CA GLU A 486 -8.88 1.22 -5.34
C GLU A 486 -9.60 1.98 -4.21
N ILE A 487 -9.03 1.98 -3.00
CA ILE A 487 -9.54 2.80 -1.89
C ILE A 487 -9.46 4.28 -2.24
N ARG A 488 -10.30 5.05 -1.56
CA ARG A 488 -10.44 6.48 -1.81
C ARG A 488 -9.68 7.29 -0.78
N ARG A 489 -9.09 8.39 -1.23
CA ARG A 489 -8.13 9.20 -0.47
C ARG A 489 -8.75 10.53 -0.11
N ASN A 490 -8.38 11.07 1.06
CA ASN A 490 -8.97 12.23 1.72
C ASN A 490 -10.45 12.06 2.08
N VAL A 491 -11.33 11.93 1.09
CA VAL A 491 -12.78 11.68 1.27
C VAL A 491 -13.05 10.19 1.14
N LEU A 492 -13.23 9.53 2.29
CA LEU A 492 -13.23 8.07 2.45
C LEU A 492 -14.60 7.44 2.13
N ASP A 493 -14.58 6.17 1.69
CA ASP A 493 -15.78 5.37 1.37
C ASP A 493 -15.97 4.24 2.41
N LEU A 494 -17.09 4.21 3.17
CA LEU A 494 -17.40 3.08 4.06
C LEU A 494 -18.10 1.91 3.34
N ASP A 495 -18.30 2.02 2.04
CA ASP A 495 -18.78 1.01 1.11
C ASP A 495 -17.63 0.52 0.20
N SER A 496 -16.41 0.54 0.73
CA SER A 496 -15.19 0.19 0.02
C SER A 496 -15.18 -1.29 -0.38
N TRP A 497 -15.50 -1.52 -1.64
CA TRP A 497 -15.62 -2.86 -2.24
C TRP A 497 -14.35 -3.74 -2.15
N PRO A 498 -13.10 -3.22 -2.18
CA PRO A 498 -11.91 -4.06 -2.00
C PRO A 498 -11.89 -4.79 -0.65
N PHE A 499 -12.27 -4.12 0.43
CA PHE A 499 -12.29 -4.72 1.76
C PHE A 499 -13.40 -5.76 1.91
N LEU A 500 -14.58 -5.48 1.33
CA LEU A 500 -15.70 -6.41 1.32
C LEU A 500 -15.37 -7.67 0.53
N ALA A 501 -14.82 -7.53 -0.68
CA ALA A 501 -14.42 -8.67 -1.50
C ALA A 501 -13.39 -9.55 -0.79
N ASN A 502 -12.33 -8.96 -0.23
CA ASN A 502 -11.31 -9.71 0.50
C ASN A 502 -11.90 -10.46 1.71
N LEU A 503 -12.74 -9.81 2.52
CA LEU A 503 -13.38 -10.47 3.66
C LEU A 503 -14.30 -11.62 3.21
N ALA A 504 -15.12 -11.41 2.17
CA ALA A 504 -16.02 -12.44 1.64
C ALA A 504 -15.28 -13.69 1.14
N PHE A 505 -14.07 -13.50 0.60
CA PHE A 505 -13.15 -14.57 0.19
C PHE A 505 -12.23 -15.06 1.32
N GLY A 506 -12.53 -14.74 2.58
CA GLY A 506 -11.88 -15.35 3.74
C GLY A 506 -10.53 -14.73 4.13
N VAL A 507 -10.13 -13.62 3.50
CA VAL A 507 -9.02 -12.80 3.99
C VAL A 507 -9.49 -12.06 5.23
N THR A 508 -8.96 -12.43 6.39
CA THR A 508 -9.32 -11.80 7.68
C THR A 508 -8.28 -10.79 8.14
N THR A 509 -7.06 -10.89 7.61
CA THR A 509 -5.94 -9.99 7.87
C THR A 509 -5.17 -9.76 6.59
N GLY A 510 -4.82 -8.50 6.32
CA GLY A 510 -3.95 -8.13 5.22
C GLY A 510 -2.91 -7.11 5.68
N ARG A 511 -1.74 -7.11 5.04
CA ARG A 511 -0.79 -6.01 5.10
C ARG A 511 -0.62 -5.41 3.71
N ASP A 512 -1.00 -4.15 3.55
CA ASP A 512 -0.63 -3.38 2.36
C ASP A 512 0.85 -2.97 2.48
N PRO A 513 1.74 -3.46 1.60
CA PRO A 513 3.16 -3.20 1.71
C PRO A 513 3.56 -1.86 1.06
N GLN A 514 2.68 -1.18 0.32
CA GLN A 514 2.97 0.15 -0.24
C GLN A 514 1.68 0.85 -0.63
N THR A 515 1.37 1.99 -0.01
CA THR A 515 0.09 2.70 -0.27
C THR A 515 0.26 4.06 -0.97
N SER A 516 1.49 4.50 -1.27
CA SER A 516 1.89 5.84 -1.73
C SER A 516 1.47 7.04 -0.85
N ARG A 517 0.39 6.91 -0.07
CA ARG A 517 -0.15 7.87 0.89
C ARG A 517 -0.61 7.16 2.16
N PRO A 518 -0.72 7.87 3.30
CA PRO A 518 -1.07 7.23 4.57
C PRO A 518 -2.55 6.82 4.71
N ASP A 519 -3.44 7.13 3.76
CA ASP A 519 -4.91 6.96 3.88
C ASP A 519 -5.37 5.58 4.35
N THR A 520 -4.66 4.50 4.02
CA THR A 520 -4.97 3.14 4.50
C THR A 520 -5.03 3.04 6.02
N PHE A 521 -4.26 3.86 6.76
CA PHE A 521 -4.35 3.91 8.23
C PHE A 521 -5.71 4.42 8.72
N ALA A 522 -6.35 5.35 8.00
CA ALA A 522 -7.70 5.80 8.35
C ALA A 522 -8.73 4.70 8.11
N TYR A 523 -8.60 3.90 7.04
CA TYR A 523 -9.44 2.71 6.84
C TYR A 523 -9.20 1.65 7.91
N GLN A 524 -7.94 1.45 8.33
CA GLN A 524 -7.62 0.54 9.42
C GLN A 524 -8.35 0.95 10.71
N ASP A 525 -8.33 2.23 11.05
CA ASP A 525 -9.03 2.76 12.22
C ASP A 525 -10.56 2.53 12.12
N LEU A 526 -11.15 2.75 10.95
CA LEU A 526 -12.59 2.53 10.71
C LEU A 526 -13.00 1.05 10.78
N ILE A 527 -12.16 0.15 10.26
CA ILE A 527 -12.37 -1.31 10.35
C ILE A 527 -12.23 -1.79 11.81
N ASP A 528 -11.31 -1.19 12.56
CA ASP A 528 -11.11 -1.49 13.97
C ASP A 528 -12.28 -0.99 14.85
N MET A 529 -12.92 0.12 14.45
CA MET A 529 -14.16 0.63 15.07
C MET A 529 -15.41 -0.15 14.67
N GLY A 530 -15.35 -0.98 13.63
CA GLY A 530 -16.51 -1.70 13.09
C GLY A 530 -17.43 -0.87 12.18
N GLU A 531 -16.98 0.32 11.76
CA GLU A 531 -17.69 1.19 10.81
C GLU A 531 -17.66 0.66 9.36
N LEU A 532 -16.68 -0.21 9.06
CA LEU A 532 -16.49 -0.83 7.76
C LEU A 532 -16.18 -2.33 7.95
N PRO A 533 -16.99 -3.25 7.40
CA PRO A 533 -16.63 -4.65 7.32
C PRO A 533 -15.40 -4.84 6.41
N GLY A 534 -14.39 -5.55 6.90
CA GLY A 534 -13.17 -5.81 6.16
C GLY A 534 -12.14 -6.62 6.94
N PRO A 535 -11.07 -7.10 6.27
CA PRO A 535 -9.91 -7.67 6.95
C PRO A 535 -9.25 -6.63 7.86
N ARG A 536 -8.50 -7.07 8.87
CA ARG A 536 -7.56 -6.17 9.57
C ARG A 536 -6.60 -5.60 8.53
N ALA A 537 -6.67 -4.29 8.34
CA ALA A 537 -5.99 -3.60 7.25
C ALA A 537 -4.65 -3.02 7.72
N PHE A 538 -3.68 -3.87 8.06
CA PHE A 538 -2.34 -3.40 8.38
C PHE A 538 -1.70 -2.74 7.15
N SER A 539 -0.78 -1.81 7.39
CA SER A 539 -0.10 -1.08 6.32
C SER A 539 1.31 -0.71 6.74
N THR A 540 2.23 -0.78 5.79
CA THR A 540 3.57 -0.17 5.94
C THR A 540 3.52 1.35 5.77
N GLY A 541 2.46 1.90 5.17
CA GLY A 541 2.35 3.28 4.74
C GLY A 541 2.97 3.53 3.36
N PRO A 542 3.30 4.79 3.03
CA PRO A 542 4.08 5.10 1.83
C PRO A 542 5.39 4.30 1.79
N GLY A 543 5.79 3.78 0.63
CA GLY A 543 7.06 3.05 0.49
C GLY A 543 8.28 3.96 0.64
N ILE A 544 9.41 3.39 1.06
CA ILE A 544 10.71 4.06 1.06
C ILE A 544 11.43 3.69 -0.24
N PHE A 545 11.56 4.65 -1.16
CA PHE A 545 12.09 4.43 -2.50
C PHE A 545 13.56 4.86 -2.63
N SER A 546 14.15 4.64 -3.80
CA SER A 546 15.51 5.10 -4.13
C SER A 546 15.70 6.61 -3.97
N ASP A 547 14.62 7.38 -4.17
CA ASP A 547 14.61 8.84 -4.14
C ASP A 547 14.57 9.47 -2.74
N THR A 548 14.39 8.65 -1.69
CA THR A 548 14.45 9.13 -0.28
C THR A 548 15.88 9.54 0.13
N ASP A 549 16.90 9.10 -0.63
CA ASP A 549 18.29 9.62 -0.70
C ASP A 549 18.98 10.03 0.62
N PHE A 550 18.78 9.29 1.71
CA PHE A 550 19.48 9.56 2.97
C PHE A 550 20.98 9.21 2.88
N GLN A 551 21.84 10.08 3.42
CA GLN A 551 23.31 10.00 3.30
C GLN A 551 24.02 9.56 4.59
N SER A 552 23.26 9.28 5.65
CA SER A 552 23.79 8.82 6.93
C SER A 552 22.81 7.91 7.68
N LEU A 553 23.30 7.20 8.70
CA LEU A 553 22.46 6.44 9.62
C LEU A 553 21.49 7.35 10.40
N ASP A 554 21.90 8.56 10.77
CA ASP A 554 21.03 9.50 11.47
C ASP A 554 19.83 9.94 10.61
N GLU A 555 20.05 10.14 9.32
CA GLU A 555 18.95 10.40 8.38
C GLU A 555 18.06 9.16 8.20
N ALA A 556 18.62 7.96 8.14
CA ALA A 556 17.85 6.72 8.11
C ALA A 556 16.96 6.56 9.36
N ARG A 557 17.48 6.93 10.55
CA ARG A 557 16.70 6.99 11.80
C ARG A 557 15.50 7.92 11.68
N ASN A 558 15.69 9.10 11.10
CA ASN A 558 14.58 10.04 10.87
C ASN A 558 13.50 9.43 9.95
N VAL A 559 13.91 8.80 8.85
CA VAL A 559 12.99 8.12 7.92
C VAL A 559 12.20 7.01 8.64
N VAL A 560 12.87 6.12 9.37
CA VAL A 560 12.22 5.01 10.08
C VAL A 560 11.31 5.51 11.22
N SER A 561 11.71 6.59 11.91
CA SER A 561 10.92 7.17 13.00
C SER A 561 9.53 7.64 12.52
N ARG A 562 9.39 8.06 11.25
CA ARG A 562 8.09 8.41 10.63
C ARG A 562 7.06 7.31 10.88
N TYR A 563 7.45 6.07 10.59
CA TYR A 563 6.58 4.91 10.61
C TYR A 563 6.27 4.45 12.03
N LYS A 564 7.29 4.35 12.89
CA LYS A 564 7.09 3.87 14.26
C LYS A 564 6.36 4.90 15.13
N LYS A 565 6.80 6.17 15.09
CA LYS A 565 6.30 7.22 15.99
C LYS A 565 4.97 7.79 15.52
N TYR A 566 4.85 8.18 14.26
CA TYR A 566 3.70 8.98 13.80
C TYR A 566 2.61 8.12 13.15
N TYR A 567 2.98 7.11 12.36
CA TYR A 567 1.99 6.17 11.79
C TYR A 567 1.64 5.01 12.72
N ARG A 568 2.49 4.74 13.72
CA ARG A 568 2.28 3.66 14.70
C ARG A 568 2.10 2.31 14.00
N THR A 569 2.96 2.03 13.01
CA THR A 569 3.07 0.74 12.34
C THR A 569 4.32 -0.03 12.79
N ASN A 570 4.25 -1.36 12.68
CA ASN A 570 5.32 -2.28 13.05
C ASN A 570 6.06 -2.87 11.84
N THR A 571 5.73 -2.42 10.63
CA THR A 571 6.38 -2.86 9.39
C THR A 571 6.66 -1.69 8.47
N VAL A 572 7.73 -1.76 7.68
CA VAL A 572 8.03 -0.82 6.58
C VAL A 572 8.37 -1.57 5.31
N LYS A 573 8.22 -0.91 4.16
CA LYS A 573 8.66 -1.44 2.86
C LYS A 573 9.83 -0.61 2.33
N SER A 574 10.97 -1.28 2.23
CA SER A 574 12.16 -0.83 1.51
C SER A 574 11.98 -1.14 0.02
N TYR A 575 11.41 -0.20 -0.71
CA TYR A 575 11.06 -0.33 -2.12
C TYR A 575 12.25 0.10 -2.99
N VAL A 576 13.29 -0.72 -3.06
CA VAL A 576 14.56 -0.44 -3.76
C VAL A 576 15.33 0.78 -3.23
N VAL A 577 15.46 0.87 -1.91
CA VAL A 577 16.26 1.92 -1.26
C VAL A 577 17.71 1.89 -1.72
N GLY A 578 18.13 2.97 -2.39
CA GLY A 578 19.50 3.37 -2.66
C GLY A 578 20.51 2.24 -2.95
N ASN A 579 21.75 2.45 -2.52
CA ASN A 579 22.79 1.43 -2.55
C ASN A 579 22.72 0.52 -1.29
N ARG A 580 23.55 -0.53 -1.26
CA ARG A 580 23.56 -1.49 -0.14
C ARG A 580 23.87 -0.84 1.21
N LYS A 581 24.80 0.12 1.26
CA LYS A 581 25.13 0.86 2.49
C LYS A 581 23.92 1.59 3.06
N GLN A 582 23.10 2.20 2.20
CA GLN A 582 21.85 2.84 2.62
C GLN A 582 20.84 1.80 3.15
N ARG A 583 20.71 0.64 2.52
CA ARG A 583 19.85 -0.44 3.02
C ARG A 583 20.31 -0.95 4.38
N GLU A 584 21.61 -1.15 4.59
CA GLU A 584 22.17 -1.54 5.87
C GLU A 584 21.85 -0.51 6.97
N TRP A 585 22.00 0.80 6.69
CA TRP A 585 21.59 1.84 7.63
C TRP A 585 20.11 1.80 7.97
N MET A 586 19.25 1.55 6.97
CA MET A 586 17.83 1.43 7.21
C MET A 586 17.50 0.18 8.05
N VAL A 587 18.17 -0.96 7.83
CA VAL A 587 18.02 -2.16 8.68
C VAL A 587 18.47 -1.85 10.11
N MET A 588 19.61 -1.16 10.31
CA MET A 588 20.06 -0.73 11.64
C MET A 588 19.04 0.18 12.33
N ALA A 589 18.50 1.18 11.62
CA ALA A 589 17.46 2.05 12.16
C ALA A 589 16.16 1.28 12.47
N CYS A 590 15.83 0.25 11.68
CA CYS A 590 14.68 -0.61 11.93
C CYS A 590 14.86 -1.46 13.20
N LEU A 591 16.06 -2.00 13.40
CA LEU A 591 16.43 -2.74 14.61
C LEU A 591 16.27 -1.88 15.86
N GLU A 592 16.78 -0.65 15.84
CA GLU A 592 16.68 0.31 16.94
C GLU A 592 15.23 0.69 17.30
N ASN A 593 14.31 0.66 16.32
CA ASN A 593 12.91 1.03 16.51
C ASN A 593 11.96 -0.16 16.71
N GLY A 594 12.46 -1.40 16.67
CA GLY A 594 11.63 -2.61 16.77
C GLY A 594 10.56 -2.65 15.66
N ILE A 595 10.98 -2.43 14.41
CA ILE A 595 10.13 -2.42 13.21
C ILE A 595 10.68 -3.40 12.19
N MET A 596 9.82 -4.14 11.51
CA MET A 596 10.23 -5.20 10.57
C MET A 596 10.24 -4.68 9.12
N PRO A 597 11.41 -4.64 8.45
CA PRO A 597 11.50 -4.18 7.07
C PRO A 597 11.25 -5.34 6.08
N THR A 598 10.22 -5.20 5.25
CA THR A 598 10.08 -6.00 4.02
C THR A 598 10.66 -5.25 2.81
N THR A 599 10.85 -5.95 1.68
CA THR A 599 11.57 -5.46 0.50
C THR A 599 10.79 -5.63 -0.78
N GLU A 600 11.22 -4.92 -1.82
CA GLU A 600 10.78 -5.12 -3.20
C GLU A 600 11.78 -6.01 -3.96
N GLY A 601 11.32 -7.13 -4.52
CA GLY A 601 12.17 -8.09 -5.25
C GLY A 601 12.74 -7.56 -6.58
N ALA A 602 12.14 -6.50 -7.13
CA ALA A 602 12.70 -5.63 -8.17
C ALA A 602 13.32 -6.30 -9.43
N LEU A 603 12.93 -7.53 -9.77
CA LEU A 603 13.50 -8.33 -10.86
C LEU A 603 15.04 -8.45 -10.78
N ASP A 604 15.63 -8.43 -9.58
CA ASP A 604 17.08 -8.40 -9.41
C ASP A 604 17.57 -9.37 -8.34
N LEU A 605 18.00 -10.56 -8.79
CA LEU A 605 18.53 -11.61 -7.92
C LEU A 605 19.69 -11.13 -7.03
N LYS A 606 20.57 -10.25 -7.51
CA LYS A 606 21.70 -9.78 -6.69
C LYS A 606 21.19 -8.96 -5.52
N LEU A 607 20.24 -8.07 -5.79
CA LEU A 607 19.58 -7.28 -4.77
C LEU A 607 18.85 -8.17 -3.78
N ASP A 608 18.08 -9.15 -4.26
CA ASP A 608 17.32 -10.09 -3.44
C ASP A 608 18.18 -10.94 -2.52
N LEU A 609 19.34 -11.39 -2.99
CA LEU A 609 20.31 -12.08 -2.16
C LEU A 609 20.85 -11.15 -1.06
N THR A 610 21.10 -9.87 -1.36
CA THR A 610 21.50 -8.92 -0.31
C THR A 610 20.40 -8.69 0.72
N HIS A 611 19.12 -8.74 0.34
CA HIS A 611 18.03 -8.64 1.32
C HIS A 611 18.07 -9.78 2.35
N ALA A 612 18.24 -11.03 1.89
CA ALA A 612 18.38 -12.19 2.78
C ALA A 612 19.65 -12.11 3.65
N ILE A 613 20.75 -11.59 3.09
CA ILE A 613 22.03 -11.49 3.80
C ILE A 613 22.02 -10.36 4.83
N ASP A 614 21.39 -9.22 4.53
CA ASP A 614 21.54 -7.99 5.33
C ASP A 614 20.59 -7.92 6.54
N GLY A 615 19.71 -8.92 6.72
CA GLY A 615 18.84 -9.03 7.90
C GLY A 615 17.42 -8.49 7.71
N PHE A 616 16.96 -8.33 6.47
CA PHE A 616 15.56 -7.98 6.21
C PHE A 616 14.61 -9.07 6.69
N SER A 617 13.41 -8.66 7.13
CA SER A 617 12.40 -9.60 7.63
C SER A 617 11.63 -10.26 6.48
N GLY A 618 11.45 -9.57 5.35
CA GLY A 618 10.67 -10.06 4.22
C GLY A 618 11.27 -9.72 2.85
N ASN A 619 11.10 -10.65 1.91
CA ASN A 619 11.39 -10.44 0.49
C ASN A 619 10.16 -10.78 -0.34
N GLU A 620 9.63 -9.76 -1.03
CA GLU A 620 8.42 -9.86 -1.81
C GLU A 620 8.76 -10.00 -3.31
N HIS A 621 7.87 -10.65 -4.04
CA HIS A 621 8.02 -11.07 -5.44
C HIS A 621 9.01 -12.20 -5.65
N ALA A 622 8.76 -12.97 -6.71
CA ALA A 622 9.50 -14.19 -6.95
C ALA A 622 10.94 -13.87 -7.38
N LEU A 623 11.90 -14.63 -6.87
CA LEU A 623 13.27 -14.59 -7.36
C LEU A 623 13.27 -14.81 -8.88
N PRO A 624 13.86 -13.92 -9.69
CA PRO A 624 13.60 -13.86 -11.13
C PRO A 624 14.25 -15.00 -11.93
N ILE A 625 15.00 -15.89 -11.27
CA ILE A 625 15.70 -17.02 -11.90
C ILE A 625 15.11 -18.36 -11.47
N VAL A 626 15.02 -19.29 -12.43
CA VAL A 626 14.59 -20.68 -12.17
C VAL A 626 15.45 -21.69 -12.93
N PRO A 627 15.71 -22.88 -12.36
CA PRO A 627 15.40 -23.26 -10.98
C PRO A 627 16.39 -22.62 -9.99
N LEU A 628 15.96 -22.48 -8.73
CA LEU A 628 16.90 -22.20 -7.64
C LEU A 628 17.71 -23.45 -7.29
N TYR A 629 19.02 -23.24 -7.09
CA TYR A 629 19.97 -24.27 -6.67
C TYR A 629 20.29 -24.15 -5.18
N LYS A 630 21.04 -25.14 -4.68
CA LYS A 630 21.34 -25.35 -3.27
C LYS A 630 21.89 -24.11 -2.56
N ASP A 631 22.76 -23.35 -3.20
CA ASP A 631 23.35 -22.14 -2.65
C ASP A 631 22.29 -21.08 -2.32
N VAL A 632 21.43 -20.75 -3.28
CA VAL A 632 20.36 -19.75 -3.08
C VAL A 632 19.29 -20.27 -2.11
N VAL A 633 18.91 -21.54 -2.23
CA VAL A 633 17.92 -22.19 -1.34
C VAL A 633 18.41 -22.16 0.11
N GLU A 634 19.63 -22.60 0.38
CA GLU A 634 20.19 -22.59 1.74
C GLU A 634 20.37 -21.16 2.27
N THR A 635 20.77 -20.20 1.44
CA THR A 635 20.86 -18.79 1.88
C THR A 635 19.51 -18.27 2.35
N TYR A 636 18.45 -18.48 1.57
CA TYR A 636 17.10 -18.06 1.96
C TYR A 636 16.62 -18.81 3.20
N ALA A 637 16.74 -20.14 3.23
CA ALA A 637 16.29 -20.95 4.35
C ALA A 637 17.00 -20.60 5.67
N LYS A 638 18.33 -20.44 5.64
CA LYS A 638 19.14 -20.15 6.83
C LYS A 638 19.08 -18.70 7.29
N SER A 639 18.76 -17.75 6.39
CA SER A 639 18.56 -16.35 6.78
C SER A 639 17.35 -16.13 7.67
N GLY A 640 16.35 -17.01 7.56
CA GLY A 640 15.07 -16.85 8.26
C GLY A 640 14.13 -15.82 7.64
N ILE A 641 14.51 -15.19 6.52
CA ILE A 641 13.66 -14.23 5.80
C ILE A 641 12.34 -14.87 5.36
N PHE A 642 11.25 -14.11 5.43
CA PHE A 642 9.97 -14.52 4.85
C PHE A 642 9.93 -14.22 3.35
N TYR A 643 9.87 -15.25 2.53
CA TYR A 643 9.81 -15.13 1.07
C TYR A 643 8.36 -15.17 0.57
N THR A 644 7.90 -14.10 -0.07
CA THR A 644 6.54 -13.97 -0.61
C THR A 644 6.63 -13.85 -2.13
N PRO A 645 6.54 -14.95 -2.89
CA PRO A 645 6.80 -14.92 -4.33
C PRO A 645 5.78 -14.13 -5.16
N THR A 646 4.57 -13.87 -4.63
CA THR A 646 3.48 -13.18 -5.33
C THR A 646 3.34 -13.66 -6.77
N LEU A 647 3.16 -14.97 -6.96
CA LEU A 647 3.17 -15.65 -8.26
C LEU A 647 2.16 -15.06 -9.24
N LEU A 648 1.08 -14.46 -8.74
CA LEU A 648 0.14 -13.68 -9.55
C LEU A 648 0.81 -12.60 -10.40
N VAL A 649 1.88 -11.97 -9.92
CA VAL A 649 2.71 -11.01 -10.66
C VAL A 649 4.12 -11.53 -10.90
N ALA A 650 4.27 -12.83 -11.10
CA ALA A 650 5.55 -13.49 -11.23
C ALA A 650 6.52 -12.79 -12.19
N TYR A 651 7.79 -12.80 -11.82
CA TYR A 651 8.92 -12.39 -12.64
C TYR A 651 9.34 -13.48 -13.62
N GLY A 652 9.89 -13.10 -14.78
CA GLY A 652 10.46 -14.05 -15.74
C GLY A 652 9.46 -14.80 -16.63
N GLY A 653 8.28 -14.23 -16.90
CA GLY A 653 7.28 -14.77 -17.84
C GLY A 653 5.89 -14.14 -17.65
N PRO A 654 4.85 -14.65 -18.35
CA PRO A 654 3.47 -14.23 -18.11
C PRO A 654 3.06 -14.46 -16.66
N TRP A 655 2.45 -13.43 -16.07
CA TRP A 655 1.85 -13.43 -14.73
C TRP A 655 0.87 -14.59 -14.53
N ALA A 656 0.87 -15.21 -13.34
CA ALA A 656 0.00 -16.36 -13.06
C ALA A 656 -1.48 -15.98 -13.09
N GLU A 657 -1.85 -14.73 -12.81
CA GLU A 657 -3.24 -14.29 -12.93
C GLU A 657 -3.82 -14.54 -14.32
N ASN A 658 -3.01 -14.41 -15.39
CA ASN A 658 -3.49 -14.64 -16.76
C ASN A 658 -3.93 -16.09 -16.95
N TYR A 659 -3.19 -17.05 -16.39
CA TYR A 659 -3.58 -18.46 -16.42
C TYR A 659 -4.93 -18.66 -15.73
N PHE A 660 -5.16 -18.02 -14.59
CA PHE A 660 -6.40 -18.20 -13.86
C PHE A 660 -7.59 -17.50 -14.52
N TYR A 661 -7.41 -16.33 -15.13
CA TYR A 661 -8.46 -15.76 -15.97
C TYR A 661 -8.83 -16.65 -17.16
N GLU A 662 -7.86 -17.34 -17.76
CA GLU A 662 -8.11 -18.24 -18.89
C GLU A 662 -8.77 -19.56 -18.50
N THR A 663 -8.56 -20.01 -17.25
CA THR A 663 -8.94 -21.36 -16.80
C THR A 663 -10.02 -21.38 -15.73
N THR A 664 -10.45 -20.21 -15.25
CA THR A 664 -11.52 -20.07 -14.26
C THR A 664 -12.47 -18.95 -14.67
N GLU A 665 -13.77 -19.17 -14.45
CA GLU A 665 -14.77 -18.14 -14.69
C GLU A 665 -14.85 -17.21 -13.47
N VAL A 666 -14.49 -15.94 -13.67
CA VAL A 666 -14.45 -14.90 -12.63
C VAL A 666 -15.50 -13.82 -12.89
N HIS A 667 -15.74 -13.52 -14.16
CA HIS A 667 -16.63 -12.45 -14.59
C HIS A 667 -18.09 -12.81 -14.27
N ASP A 668 -18.46 -14.07 -14.53
CA ASP A 668 -19.81 -14.57 -14.30
C ASP A 668 -20.04 -15.15 -12.91
N ASP A 669 -18.98 -15.24 -12.09
CA ASP A 669 -19.07 -15.73 -10.71
C ASP A 669 -20.01 -14.84 -9.88
N PRO A 670 -21.06 -15.42 -9.25
CA PRO A 670 -22.05 -14.65 -8.49
C PRO A 670 -21.45 -13.86 -7.32
N LYS A 671 -20.41 -14.39 -6.67
CA LYS A 671 -19.76 -13.78 -5.52
C LYS A 671 -18.86 -12.62 -5.95
N MET A 672 -18.13 -12.75 -7.06
CA MET A 672 -17.39 -11.65 -7.66
C MET A 672 -18.32 -10.50 -8.04
N ARG A 673 -19.42 -10.79 -8.75
CA ARG A 673 -20.44 -9.80 -9.15
C ARG A 673 -21.14 -9.12 -7.98
N ARG A 674 -21.22 -9.80 -6.84
CA ARG A 674 -21.79 -9.26 -5.60
C ARG A 674 -20.89 -8.19 -5.00
N PHE A 675 -19.60 -8.48 -4.88
CA PHE A 675 -18.66 -7.66 -4.11
C PHE A 675 -17.80 -6.72 -4.95
N MET A 676 -17.84 -6.80 -6.28
CA MET A 676 -17.09 -5.93 -7.18
C MET A 676 -18.03 -5.13 -8.08
N PRO A 677 -17.83 -3.80 -8.24
CA PRO A 677 -18.56 -3.02 -9.22
C PRO A 677 -18.43 -3.59 -10.64
N HIS A 678 -19.52 -3.56 -11.41
CA HIS A 678 -19.58 -4.20 -12.73
C HIS A 678 -18.51 -3.66 -13.69
N ASN A 679 -18.37 -2.34 -13.76
CA ASN A 679 -17.37 -1.68 -14.60
C ASN A 679 -15.93 -2.07 -14.24
N VAL A 680 -15.64 -2.31 -12.95
CA VAL A 680 -14.33 -2.77 -12.48
C VAL A 680 -14.10 -4.23 -12.88
N LEU A 681 -15.11 -5.08 -12.70
CA LEU A 681 -15.04 -6.49 -13.08
C LEU A 681 -14.86 -6.64 -14.60
N ASP A 682 -15.61 -5.89 -15.40
CA ASP A 682 -15.46 -5.82 -16.86
C ASP A 682 -14.03 -5.43 -17.24
N ALA A 683 -13.53 -4.34 -16.67
CA ALA A 683 -12.20 -3.79 -16.98
C ALA A 683 -11.07 -4.78 -16.63
N LYS A 684 -11.22 -5.55 -15.55
CA LYS A 684 -10.18 -6.45 -15.06
C LYS A 684 -10.24 -7.84 -15.70
N SER A 685 -11.43 -8.35 -16.06
CA SER A 685 -11.63 -9.77 -16.41
C SER A 685 -12.15 -10.04 -17.83
N LEU A 686 -12.89 -9.12 -18.45
CA LEU A 686 -13.62 -9.43 -19.69
C LEU A 686 -12.70 -9.64 -20.91
N ARG A 687 -11.59 -8.91 -20.97
CA ARG A 687 -10.62 -8.98 -22.07
C ARG A 687 -9.23 -9.23 -21.52
N ARG A 688 -8.73 -10.44 -21.70
CA ARG A 688 -7.40 -10.85 -21.24
C ARG A 688 -6.53 -11.31 -22.40
N PRO A 689 -5.21 -11.07 -22.33
CA PRO A 689 -4.26 -11.71 -23.23
C PRO A 689 -4.31 -13.23 -23.01
N TRP A 690 -4.17 -14.00 -24.09
CA TRP A 690 -4.05 -15.46 -24.04
C TRP A 690 -2.58 -15.86 -24.13
N PHE A 691 -2.17 -16.83 -23.32
CA PHE A 691 -0.83 -17.43 -23.38
C PHE A 691 -0.91 -18.95 -23.55
N ARG A 692 0.14 -19.52 -24.16
CA ARG A 692 0.30 -20.98 -24.19
C ARG A 692 0.59 -21.49 -22.78
N LYS A 693 0.09 -22.67 -22.44
CA LYS A 693 0.26 -23.27 -21.10
C LYS A 693 1.73 -23.37 -20.69
N GLU A 694 2.58 -23.75 -21.62
CA GLU A 694 4.03 -23.91 -21.44
C GLU A 694 4.78 -22.59 -21.16
N GLU A 695 4.23 -21.43 -21.55
CA GLU A 695 4.85 -20.12 -21.34
C GLU A 695 4.74 -19.65 -19.89
N HIS A 696 3.74 -20.12 -19.14
CA HIS A 696 3.56 -19.73 -17.75
C HIS A 696 4.70 -20.23 -16.85
N VAL A 697 5.42 -19.29 -16.25
CA VAL A 697 6.62 -19.57 -15.45
C VAL A 697 6.32 -19.94 -14.00
N PHE A 698 5.14 -19.57 -13.49
CA PHE A 698 4.81 -19.70 -12.06
C PHE A 698 4.96 -21.11 -11.47
N PRO A 699 4.71 -22.24 -12.17
CA PRO A 699 4.95 -23.55 -11.59
C PRO A 699 6.45 -23.82 -11.33
N LYS A 700 7.34 -23.31 -12.21
CA LYS A 700 8.80 -23.42 -12.03
C LYS A 700 9.28 -22.55 -10.85
N LEU A 701 8.68 -21.38 -10.65
CA LEU A 701 8.95 -20.50 -9.50
C LEU A 701 8.42 -21.13 -8.20
N ALA A 702 7.19 -21.63 -8.21
CA ALA A 702 6.57 -22.33 -7.09
C ALA A 702 7.40 -23.55 -6.68
N ALA A 703 7.92 -24.33 -7.64
CA ALA A 703 8.81 -25.45 -7.35
C ALA A 703 10.13 -25.02 -6.71
N SER A 704 10.60 -23.80 -6.98
CA SER A 704 11.77 -23.24 -6.31
C SER A 704 11.44 -22.75 -4.91
N ALA A 705 10.26 -22.14 -4.69
CA ALA A 705 9.77 -21.80 -3.36
C ALA A 705 9.56 -23.06 -2.49
N ALA A 706 9.07 -24.16 -3.06
CA ALA A 706 8.93 -25.44 -2.37
C ALA A 706 10.27 -25.98 -1.85
N LYS A 707 11.36 -25.82 -2.61
CA LYS A 707 12.71 -26.17 -2.14
C LYS A 707 13.13 -25.35 -0.92
N VAL A 708 12.79 -24.06 -0.88
CA VAL A 708 13.05 -23.19 0.28
C VAL A 708 12.30 -23.70 1.51
N VAL A 709 11.01 -24.04 1.37
CA VAL A 709 10.21 -24.61 2.46
C VAL A 709 10.79 -25.94 2.96
N HIS A 710 11.11 -26.86 2.05
CA HIS A 710 11.65 -28.17 2.41
C HIS A 710 13.05 -28.12 3.03
N ASP A 711 13.81 -27.04 2.82
CA ASP A 711 15.10 -26.78 3.48
C ASP A 711 14.95 -26.00 4.81
N GLY A 712 13.72 -25.77 5.27
CA GLY A 712 13.40 -25.12 6.55
C GLY A 712 13.17 -23.60 6.45
N GLY A 713 13.14 -23.04 5.25
CA GLY A 713 12.81 -21.64 5.01
C GLY A 713 11.31 -21.32 5.13
N LYS A 714 10.98 -20.03 5.04
CA LYS A 714 9.62 -19.52 5.24
C LYS A 714 9.07 -18.91 3.96
N VAL A 715 7.93 -19.43 3.50
CA VAL A 715 7.19 -18.89 2.34
C VAL A 715 5.81 -18.43 2.78
N CYS A 716 5.40 -17.25 2.32
CA CYS A 716 4.07 -16.68 2.56
C CYS A 716 3.32 -16.52 1.24
N ILE A 717 2.00 -16.33 1.30
CA ILE A 717 1.22 -15.91 0.14
C ILE A 717 1.08 -14.38 0.10
N GLY A 718 0.96 -13.81 -1.10
CA GLY A 718 0.62 -12.42 -1.30
C GLY A 718 -0.30 -12.26 -2.51
N GLY A 719 -1.51 -11.72 -2.30
CA GLY A 719 -2.52 -11.58 -3.35
C GLY A 719 -2.24 -10.45 -4.35
N HIS A 720 -1.34 -9.53 -4.00
CA HIS A 720 -0.88 -8.36 -4.74
C HIS A 720 -1.94 -7.28 -5.04
N GLY A 721 -3.22 -7.60 -5.27
CA GLY A 721 -4.28 -6.58 -5.41
C GLY A 721 -4.84 -6.40 -6.83
N GLN A 722 -4.42 -7.22 -7.81
CA GLN A 722 -4.95 -7.15 -9.18
C GLN A 722 -6.45 -7.44 -9.22
N ILE A 723 -6.91 -8.38 -8.40
CA ILE A 723 -8.31 -8.81 -8.33
C ILE A 723 -8.69 -9.17 -6.89
N GLN A 724 -9.24 -8.18 -6.19
CA GLN A 724 -9.55 -8.26 -4.77
C GLN A 724 -10.46 -9.47 -4.45
N GLY A 725 -10.16 -10.18 -3.35
CA GLY A 725 -10.85 -11.40 -2.97
C GLY A 725 -10.18 -12.66 -3.52
N ILE A 726 -10.57 -13.08 -4.74
CA ILE A 726 -10.17 -14.39 -5.28
C ILE A 726 -8.66 -14.59 -5.41
N GLN A 727 -7.88 -13.50 -5.54
CA GLN A 727 -6.43 -13.53 -5.72
C GLN A 727 -5.66 -14.39 -4.70
N CYS A 728 -6.03 -14.37 -3.41
CA CYS A 728 -5.31 -15.18 -2.40
C CYS A 728 -5.50 -16.69 -2.64
N HIS A 729 -6.64 -17.09 -3.20
CA HIS A 729 -6.88 -18.47 -3.59
C HIS A 729 -6.03 -18.86 -4.79
N TRP A 730 -5.96 -17.99 -5.79
CA TRP A 730 -5.09 -18.19 -6.95
C TRP A 730 -3.62 -18.31 -6.56
N GLU A 731 -3.15 -17.49 -5.62
CA GLU A 731 -1.78 -17.57 -5.11
C GLU A 731 -1.53 -18.91 -4.40
N MET A 732 -2.47 -19.40 -3.58
CA MET A 732 -2.39 -20.74 -2.98
C MET A 732 -2.34 -21.85 -4.05
N TRP A 733 -3.15 -21.75 -5.10
CA TRP A 733 -3.18 -22.75 -6.18
C TRP A 733 -1.90 -22.72 -7.02
N ALA A 734 -1.37 -21.52 -7.27
CA ALA A 734 -0.11 -21.32 -7.96
C ALA A 734 1.05 -21.92 -7.15
N LEU A 735 1.08 -21.68 -5.84
CA LEU A 735 2.10 -22.20 -4.95
C LEU A 735 2.05 -23.73 -4.85
N GLN A 736 0.84 -24.31 -4.77
CA GLN A 736 0.62 -25.77 -4.77
C GLN A 736 1.15 -26.44 -6.05
N SER A 737 1.08 -25.76 -7.20
CA SER A 737 1.57 -26.30 -8.47
C SER A 737 3.09 -26.58 -8.47
N GLY A 738 3.83 -26.01 -7.51
CA GLY A 738 5.25 -26.24 -7.29
C GLY A 738 5.59 -27.51 -6.50
N GLY A 739 4.59 -28.24 -6.00
CA GLY A 739 4.78 -29.50 -5.28
C GLY A 739 4.78 -29.37 -3.74
N LEU A 740 4.39 -28.23 -3.19
CA LEU A 740 3.99 -28.16 -1.77
C LEU A 740 2.72 -28.98 -1.54
N SER A 741 2.64 -29.64 -0.39
CA SER A 741 1.39 -30.25 0.06
C SER A 741 0.33 -29.17 0.33
N ASN A 742 -0.95 -29.55 0.26
CA ASN A 742 -2.03 -28.62 0.59
C ASN A 742 -1.87 -28.05 2.02
N HIS A 743 -1.39 -28.86 2.97
CA HIS A 743 -1.16 -28.40 4.35
C HIS A 743 -0.06 -27.33 4.44
N GLU A 744 1.04 -27.48 3.69
CA GLU A 744 2.11 -26.47 3.63
C GLU A 744 1.64 -25.16 2.97
N VAL A 745 0.80 -25.25 1.94
CA VAL A 745 0.18 -24.07 1.32
C VAL A 745 -0.74 -23.35 2.29
N LEU A 746 -1.58 -24.08 3.05
CA LEU A 746 -2.43 -23.47 4.07
C LEU A 746 -1.60 -22.84 5.21
N ARG A 747 -0.45 -23.42 5.56
CA ARG A 747 0.50 -22.84 6.53
C ARG A 747 1.07 -21.51 6.02
N ALA A 748 1.47 -21.45 4.75
CA ALA A 748 1.92 -20.22 4.08
C ALA A 748 0.81 -19.14 4.05
N ALA A 749 -0.45 -19.56 3.92
CA ALA A 749 -1.62 -18.69 3.85
C ALA A 749 -2.14 -18.20 5.22
N THR A 750 -1.64 -18.72 6.33
CA THR A 750 -2.18 -18.45 7.68
C THR A 750 -1.06 -18.16 8.67
N ARG A 751 -0.48 -19.21 9.27
CA ARG A 751 0.51 -19.15 10.34
C ARG A 751 1.77 -18.37 9.93
N ASP A 752 2.37 -18.74 8.80
CA ASP A 752 3.63 -18.12 8.37
C ASP A 752 3.39 -16.67 7.93
N GLY A 753 2.24 -16.36 7.33
CA GLY A 753 1.83 -14.99 7.05
C GLY A 753 1.67 -14.14 8.31
N ALA A 754 0.98 -14.65 9.34
CA ALA A 754 0.84 -13.97 10.64
C ALA A 754 2.20 -13.75 11.32
N GLU A 755 3.12 -14.71 11.19
CA GLU A 755 4.48 -14.60 11.69
C GLU A 755 5.29 -13.53 10.95
N ALA A 756 5.19 -13.47 9.62
CA ALA A 756 5.90 -12.52 8.77
C ALA A 756 5.54 -11.06 9.07
N ILE A 757 4.30 -10.82 9.50
CA ILE A 757 3.84 -9.48 9.93
C ILE A 757 3.88 -9.28 11.44
N GLY A 758 4.34 -10.28 12.21
CA GLY A 758 4.64 -10.19 13.63
C GLY A 758 3.45 -10.38 14.56
N TYR A 759 2.32 -10.92 14.09
CA TYR A 759 1.08 -11.06 14.86
C TYR A 759 0.66 -12.51 15.13
N LEU A 760 1.58 -13.48 14.99
CA LEU A 760 1.32 -14.89 15.26
C LEU A 760 0.76 -15.15 16.68
N GLN A 761 1.00 -14.25 17.62
CA GLN A 761 0.56 -14.32 19.01
C GLN A 761 -0.98 -14.19 19.14
N ASP A 762 -1.63 -13.55 18.18
CA ASP A 762 -3.08 -13.36 18.15
C ASP A 762 -3.75 -13.98 16.91
N LEU A 763 -2.99 -14.28 15.84
CA LEU A 763 -3.52 -14.64 14.52
C LEU A 763 -2.84 -15.90 13.93
N GLY A 764 -3.41 -16.43 12.85
CA GLY A 764 -2.77 -17.43 11.98
C GLY A 764 -2.88 -18.91 12.42
N THR A 765 -3.41 -19.19 13.61
CA THR A 765 -3.72 -20.56 14.09
C THR A 765 -4.99 -20.56 14.94
N LEU A 766 -5.59 -21.73 15.14
CA LEU A 766 -6.74 -21.93 16.02
C LEU A 766 -6.26 -22.43 17.38
N GLU A 767 -5.97 -21.50 18.28
CA GLU A 767 -5.47 -21.78 19.63
C GLU A 767 -6.25 -20.99 20.68
N SER A 768 -6.35 -21.55 21.89
CA SER A 768 -6.95 -20.84 23.02
C SER A 768 -6.23 -19.51 23.29
N GLY A 769 -7.00 -18.46 23.52
CA GLY A 769 -6.53 -17.10 23.77
C GLY A 769 -6.32 -16.25 22.53
N LYS A 770 -6.21 -16.83 21.33
CA LYS A 770 -6.06 -16.07 20.07
C LYS A 770 -7.38 -15.43 19.63
N LEU A 771 -7.28 -14.45 18.74
CA LEU A 771 -8.46 -13.80 18.16
C LEU A 771 -9.23 -14.79 17.28
N ALA A 772 -10.55 -14.66 17.32
CA ALA A 772 -11.45 -15.48 16.54
C ALA A 772 -11.52 -14.98 15.09
N ASP A 773 -10.47 -15.29 14.33
CA ASP A 773 -10.34 -15.05 12.89
C ASP A 773 -10.23 -16.42 12.20
N LEU A 774 -11.35 -16.92 11.64
CA LEU A 774 -11.47 -18.28 11.11
C LEU A 774 -12.42 -18.39 9.92
N LEU A 775 -12.32 -19.50 9.20
CA LEU A 775 -13.12 -19.83 8.02
C LEU A 775 -13.88 -21.14 8.25
N VAL A 776 -15.10 -21.22 7.72
CA VAL A 776 -15.87 -22.47 7.62
C VAL A 776 -16.06 -22.79 6.14
N LEU A 777 -15.55 -23.92 5.67
CA LEU A 777 -15.57 -24.36 4.28
C LEU A 777 -16.46 -25.58 4.12
N ASN A 778 -17.28 -25.61 3.06
CA ASN A 778 -18.15 -26.75 2.76
C ASN A 778 -17.36 -27.99 2.28
N LYS A 779 -16.13 -27.81 1.77
CA LYS A 779 -15.27 -28.89 1.28
C LYS A 779 -13.90 -28.85 1.94
N ASP A 780 -13.21 -29.99 1.92
CA ASP A 780 -11.91 -30.16 2.57
C ASP A 780 -10.75 -29.62 1.69
N PRO A 781 -10.05 -28.54 2.09
CA PRO A 781 -8.90 -28.02 1.36
C PRO A 781 -7.67 -28.94 1.41
N LEU A 782 -7.61 -29.92 2.30
CA LEU A 782 -6.52 -30.90 2.32
C LEU A 782 -6.63 -31.94 1.20
N GLN A 783 -7.84 -32.18 0.67
CA GLN A 783 -8.06 -33.07 -0.48
C GLN A 783 -7.76 -32.37 -1.81
N ASP A 784 -8.16 -31.11 -1.94
CA ASP A 784 -7.87 -30.25 -3.09
C ASP A 784 -7.79 -28.81 -2.61
N ILE A 785 -6.65 -28.15 -2.85
CA ILE A 785 -6.44 -26.76 -2.46
C ILE A 785 -7.48 -25.80 -3.08
N ARG A 786 -8.10 -26.19 -4.20
CA ARG A 786 -9.21 -25.43 -4.83
C ARG A 786 -10.45 -25.32 -3.94
N ASN A 787 -10.63 -26.25 -3.00
CA ASN A 787 -11.72 -26.19 -2.04
C ASN A 787 -11.62 -25.01 -1.07
N THR A 788 -10.51 -24.27 -1.04
CA THR A 788 -10.38 -23.01 -0.28
C THR A 788 -11.44 -21.96 -0.65
N THR A 789 -12.02 -22.03 -1.85
CA THR A 789 -13.12 -21.13 -2.28
C THR A 789 -14.51 -21.57 -1.81
N SER A 790 -14.66 -22.76 -1.21
CA SER A 790 -15.96 -23.31 -0.78
C SER A 790 -16.49 -22.72 0.53
N LEU A 791 -16.22 -21.44 0.77
CA LEU A 791 -16.51 -20.72 2.01
C LEU A 791 -18.02 -20.69 2.28
N ARG A 792 -18.40 -21.17 3.45
CA ARG A 792 -19.75 -21.05 4.02
C ARG A 792 -19.85 -19.82 4.92
N TYR A 793 -18.88 -19.68 5.83
CA TYR A 793 -18.79 -18.56 6.75
C TYR A 793 -17.37 -18.03 6.86
N VAL A 794 -17.27 -16.74 7.14
CA VAL A 794 -16.03 -16.06 7.51
C VAL A 794 -16.23 -15.41 8.86
N MET A 795 -15.35 -15.67 9.81
CA MET A 795 -15.34 -15.03 11.11
C MET A 795 -14.15 -14.08 11.19
N LYS A 796 -14.41 -12.81 11.51
CA LYS A 796 -13.37 -11.79 11.76
C LYS A 796 -13.64 -11.14 13.10
N ASN A 797 -12.66 -11.19 13.99
CA ASN A 797 -12.72 -10.61 15.33
C ASN A 797 -13.92 -11.12 16.15
N GLY A 798 -14.26 -12.41 16.00
CA GLY A 798 -15.45 -13.02 16.61
C GLY A 798 -16.74 -12.85 15.78
N VAL A 799 -16.89 -11.79 14.99
CA VAL A 799 -18.11 -11.57 14.20
C VAL A 799 -18.18 -12.59 13.06
N LEU A 800 -19.27 -13.35 12.97
CA LEU A 800 -19.51 -14.39 11.96
C LEU A 800 -20.37 -13.85 10.83
N TYR A 801 -19.88 -13.98 9.60
CA TYR A 801 -20.58 -13.58 8.39
C TYR A 801 -20.86 -14.77 7.47
N GLU A 802 -21.99 -14.75 6.78
CA GLU A 802 -22.21 -15.56 5.57
C GLU A 802 -21.23 -15.13 4.48
N ALA A 803 -20.46 -16.07 3.92
CA ALA A 803 -19.37 -15.72 3.01
C ALA A 803 -19.86 -15.13 1.67
N ASP A 804 -21.05 -15.50 1.21
CA ASP A 804 -21.57 -15.08 -0.11
C ASP A 804 -22.37 -13.77 -0.04
N THR A 805 -22.79 -13.35 1.14
CA THR A 805 -23.65 -12.17 1.34
C THR A 805 -23.01 -11.11 2.21
N LEU A 806 -22.05 -11.50 3.06
CA LEU A 806 -21.56 -10.76 4.24
C LEU A 806 -22.68 -10.29 5.18
N ASN A 807 -23.80 -11.02 5.21
CA ASN A 807 -24.77 -10.87 6.28
C ASN A 807 -24.11 -11.31 7.59
N GLU A 808 -24.24 -10.50 8.62
CA GLU A 808 -23.85 -10.86 9.97
C GLU A 808 -24.83 -11.91 10.50
N VAL A 809 -24.26 -13.03 10.96
CA VAL A 809 -24.99 -14.16 11.56
C VAL A 809 -24.85 -14.14 13.07
N TRP A 810 -23.72 -13.62 13.57
CA TRP A 810 -23.43 -13.48 14.99
C TRP A 810 -22.40 -12.36 15.22
N PRO A 811 -22.51 -11.55 16.30
CA PRO A 811 -23.53 -11.63 17.36
C PRO A 811 -24.90 -11.07 16.98
N HIS A 812 -25.00 -10.29 15.91
CA HIS A 812 -26.26 -9.76 15.41
C HIS A 812 -26.67 -10.49 14.12
N GLU A 813 -27.97 -10.65 13.90
CA GLU A 813 -28.53 -11.14 12.64
C GLU A 813 -28.88 -9.92 11.77
N LYS A 814 -27.91 -9.43 10.98
CA LYS A 814 -28.02 -8.16 10.24
C LYS A 814 -27.56 -8.31 8.79
N PRO A 815 -28.35 -7.86 7.79
CA PRO A 815 -27.92 -7.89 6.40
C PRO A 815 -26.82 -6.87 6.11
N LEU A 816 -25.95 -7.17 5.14
CA LEU A 816 -25.01 -6.18 4.60
C LEU A 816 -25.80 -5.01 3.98
N PRO A 817 -25.43 -3.74 4.27
CA PRO A 817 -26.04 -2.59 3.63
C PRO A 817 -26.00 -2.68 2.10
N GLU A 818 -26.99 -2.08 1.45
CA GLU A 818 -27.06 -2.10 0.00
C GLU A 818 -25.92 -1.28 -0.63
N MET A 819 -25.22 -1.88 -1.59
CA MET A 819 -24.12 -1.22 -2.30
C MET A 819 -24.63 -0.55 -3.57
N TRP A 820 -24.06 0.61 -3.92
CA TRP A 820 -24.51 1.42 -5.05
C TRP A 820 -24.46 0.65 -6.39
N TRP A 821 -23.50 -0.26 -6.57
CA TRP A 821 -23.34 -1.01 -7.82
C TRP A 821 -24.32 -2.17 -7.98
N TRP A 822 -25.07 -2.59 -6.96
CA TRP A 822 -26.06 -3.67 -7.10
C TRP A 822 -27.25 -3.29 -7.97
N LYS A 823 -27.49 -1.98 -8.12
CA LYS A 823 -28.58 -1.39 -8.90
C LYS A 823 -28.13 -0.87 -10.27
N ASP A 824 -26.86 -1.04 -10.63
CA ASP A 824 -26.27 -0.49 -11.85
C ASP A 824 -26.63 -1.31 -13.11
N LYS A 825 -27.27 -2.48 -12.93
CA LYS A 825 -27.74 -3.29 -14.07
C LYS A 825 -28.88 -2.57 -14.80
N PRO A 826 -28.85 -2.51 -16.15
CA PRO A 826 -29.98 -2.00 -16.92
C PRO A 826 -31.25 -2.78 -16.59
N GLN A 827 -32.36 -2.08 -16.35
CA GLN A 827 -33.68 -2.71 -16.28
C GLN A 827 -34.08 -3.15 -17.69
N THR A 828 -33.75 -4.38 -18.08
CA THR A 828 -34.16 -4.91 -19.37
C THR A 828 -35.59 -5.44 -19.30
N SER A 829 -36.48 -4.89 -20.12
CA SER A 829 -37.88 -5.37 -20.27
C SER A 829 -38.00 -6.68 -21.06
N ARG A 830 -36.89 -7.40 -21.29
CA ARG A 830 -36.89 -8.69 -21.97
C ARG A 830 -36.53 -9.77 -20.95
N PRO A 831 -37.36 -10.81 -20.78
CA PRO A 831 -36.95 -11.97 -20.00
C PRO A 831 -35.75 -12.63 -20.70
N GLN A 832 -34.71 -12.92 -19.93
CA GLN A 832 -33.61 -13.80 -20.35
C GLN A 832 -34.06 -15.26 -20.29
#